data_AF-A0A024TD11-F1
#
_entry.id   AF-A0A024TD11-F1
#
_cell.length_a   1.000
_cell.length_b   1.000
_cell.length_c   1.000
_cell.angle_alpha   90.00
_cell.angle_beta   90.00
_cell.angle_gamma   90.00
#
_symmetry.space_group_name_H-M   'P 1'
#
loop_
_entity.id
_entity.type
_entity.pdbx_description
1 polymer ?
#
loop_
_entity_poly.entity_id
_entity_poly.type
_entity_poly.pdbx_seq_one_letter_code
_entity_poly.pdbx_strand_id
1 'polypeptide(L)'
;MLILYGSQTGTTEAFAKIVHSFATARGLSPRLLVADDFNPTQLVHEGVVIFLTSTFYNGEFPSNISRTWDYLKATTTSLPSTKFAVFGLGNSHNKVNFNVAAKLLDARLEQLGASRLIPLGLGDEQALCGHETSFRPWIQHLWMKLLGGHGKMTLPIQFQISAPAVDAVSVVRTIPGFNGFRVVSNALLTPSGYERPTYLLTLELPPDTTYQLGDHIQVSYNNSMELVNRAATRLGLDLNTTIQLKPFGHSGYLPVDTPIKLVDLLRDYLDLSSPPSRSFLEGLSALCTDPDEALALEQLAEDMTIGNLYSKYVGGNTVFRTPFTLVDVLELHPSIQVGLHHILGNISLIRPRYYSVCSSPLQLPHHVQIVYMVDTWRCSNDPNKVFMGAAAGYMSRLAPGDVVTSLLSRGYFRLPTSLETPILGVALGTGISFFRALLQHRAYHHDHNQTVSKMRLYFGIRHAAKDFLFQDELTAYVNRGLLELVPACSHDSKDFVTPVTKIRDFPNEVAQYLDNDGVYFYCGIGGTIPYFHEAAIETALQTVHKSTLAAEMETVDEMKLTGRWQVEAFSSCLDHENALQHQQKVQTKKEDTPISDVVGDCAMFCFQCGQTNQGIGCTKIGVCGKTPTVAALQDLLVDHLKHLSWYAHHIRAVDPDVASLAEIDRFTLVALFSTLTNVNFDATRFVTFIQQTKGYTDQLTQEYAAVCQAKGVAPSPVPWKRTEANVVDIEELVASGKKVGVLSRLRAGRNDALVGLQEMLVYGLKGLAAYTDHSLQFGNEKPEIYHFIHEAFAFLWSPDAGKIDKVVEMLMRCGQVNLTALALLHESNCTYGAQSPGIATSLPRPGKCILVSGHDLKMLHDVLEACAAYKAEHGVHINVYTHGELLPAHGYPALRASPHLFNLMAIGADVQQDIANMLDGDKPTAP
;
A
#
# COMPACT_ATOMS: atom_id res chain seq x y z
N MET A 1 -5.63 -20.36 -26.60
CA MET A 1 -5.31 -19.27 -25.65
C MET A 1 -3.95 -19.56 -25.05
N LEU A 2 -3.03 -18.58 -25.05
CA LEU A 2 -1.69 -18.72 -24.49
C LEU A 2 -1.58 -17.91 -23.19
N ILE A 3 -0.97 -18.46 -22.17
CA ILE A 3 -0.69 -17.82 -20.88
C ILE A 3 0.81 -17.91 -20.65
N LEU A 4 1.48 -16.76 -20.55
CA LEU A 4 2.91 -16.62 -20.28
C LEU A 4 3.11 -15.95 -18.94
N TYR A 5 4.09 -16.43 -18.16
CA TYR A 5 4.43 -15.80 -16.89
C TYR A 5 5.92 -15.54 -16.68
N GLY A 6 6.21 -14.44 -15.98
CA GLY A 6 7.52 -14.11 -15.42
C GLY A 6 7.44 -14.04 -13.90
N SER A 7 8.21 -14.88 -13.20
CA SER A 7 8.19 -14.98 -11.73
C SER A 7 9.57 -15.23 -11.16
N GLN A 8 9.97 -14.43 -10.17
CA GLN A 8 11.23 -14.63 -9.46
C GLN A 8 11.08 -15.59 -8.26
N THR A 9 10.00 -15.45 -7.50
CA THR A 9 9.74 -16.21 -6.27
C THR A 9 8.57 -17.18 -6.39
N GLY A 10 7.96 -17.29 -7.58
CA GLY A 10 6.86 -18.20 -7.91
C GLY A 10 5.45 -17.66 -7.62
N THR A 11 5.30 -16.45 -7.05
CA THR A 11 3.97 -15.88 -6.77
C THR A 11 3.19 -15.67 -8.07
N THR A 12 3.80 -15.03 -9.07
CA THR A 12 3.19 -14.85 -10.40
C THR A 12 2.82 -16.18 -11.05
N GLU A 13 3.64 -17.21 -10.91
CA GLU A 13 3.34 -18.56 -11.42
C GLU A 13 2.05 -19.12 -10.79
N ALA A 14 1.84 -18.93 -9.49
CA ALA A 14 0.62 -19.38 -8.81
C ALA A 14 -0.63 -18.67 -9.39
N PHE A 15 -0.55 -17.35 -9.60
CA PHE A 15 -1.65 -16.59 -10.21
C PHE A 15 -1.89 -17.03 -11.67
N ALA A 16 -0.84 -17.32 -12.43
CA ALA A 16 -0.96 -17.81 -13.80
C ALA A 16 -1.62 -19.20 -13.87
N LYS A 17 -1.32 -20.07 -12.90
CA LYS A 17 -2.00 -21.36 -12.73
C LYS A 17 -3.48 -21.19 -12.42
N ILE A 18 -3.86 -20.21 -11.59
CA ILE A 18 -5.29 -19.89 -11.35
C ILE A 18 -5.98 -19.50 -12.66
N VAL A 19 -5.39 -18.61 -13.47
CA VAL A 19 -5.93 -18.23 -14.79
C VAL A 19 -6.09 -19.45 -15.71
N HIS A 20 -5.07 -20.31 -15.77
CA HIS A 20 -5.10 -21.54 -16.57
C HIS A 20 -6.20 -22.51 -16.12
N SER A 21 -6.30 -22.75 -14.81
CA SER A 21 -7.31 -23.61 -14.19
C SER A 21 -8.72 -23.16 -14.55
N PHE A 22 -8.99 -21.86 -14.44
CA PHE A 22 -10.27 -21.29 -14.80
C PHE A 22 -10.60 -21.41 -16.28
N ALA A 23 -9.64 -21.11 -17.16
CA ALA A 23 -9.83 -21.26 -18.60
C ALA A 23 -10.20 -22.71 -18.94
N THR A 24 -9.49 -23.68 -18.36
CA THR A 24 -9.75 -25.12 -18.56
C THR A 24 -11.14 -25.51 -18.06
N ALA A 25 -11.52 -25.11 -16.84
CA ALA A 25 -12.83 -25.40 -16.26
C ALA A 25 -14.01 -24.83 -17.08
N ARG A 26 -13.75 -23.79 -17.88
CA ARG A 26 -14.73 -23.15 -18.77
C ARG A 26 -14.69 -23.68 -20.20
N GLY A 27 -14.04 -24.84 -20.43
CA GLY A 27 -13.98 -25.51 -21.73
C GLY A 27 -13.02 -24.88 -22.73
N LEU A 28 -12.15 -23.96 -22.30
CA LEU A 28 -11.05 -23.48 -23.15
C LEU A 28 -9.90 -24.47 -23.13
N SER A 29 -9.07 -24.45 -24.17
CA SER A 29 -7.78 -25.18 -24.21
C SER A 29 -6.61 -24.20 -24.05
N PRO A 30 -6.33 -23.73 -22.82
CA PRO A 30 -5.19 -22.84 -22.56
C PRO A 30 -3.86 -23.59 -22.63
N ARG A 31 -2.78 -22.88 -23.00
CA ARG A 31 -1.40 -23.32 -22.80
C ARG A 31 -0.73 -22.42 -21.79
N LEU A 32 -0.18 -22.98 -20.72
CA LEU A 32 0.57 -22.25 -19.69
C LEU A 32 2.06 -22.54 -19.83
N LEU A 33 2.89 -21.51 -20.02
CA LEU A 33 4.34 -21.62 -20.18
C LEU A 33 5.06 -20.52 -19.40
N VAL A 34 6.29 -20.81 -18.95
CA VAL A 34 7.26 -19.77 -18.60
C VAL A 34 7.47 -18.92 -19.84
N ALA A 35 7.52 -17.58 -19.70
CA ALA A 35 7.65 -16.70 -20.84
C ALA A 35 8.89 -17.04 -21.68
N ASP A 36 10.04 -17.25 -21.02
CA ASP A 36 11.29 -17.60 -21.70
C ASP A 36 11.37 -19.05 -22.20
N ASP A 37 10.38 -19.91 -21.96
CA ASP A 37 10.31 -21.22 -22.63
C ASP A 37 9.54 -21.14 -23.97
N PHE A 38 8.76 -20.09 -24.16
CA PHE A 38 8.06 -19.82 -25.42
C PHE A 38 9.01 -19.17 -26.44
N ASN A 39 8.86 -19.50 -27.73
CA ASN A 39 9.58 -18.78 -28.78
C ASN A 39 8.81 -17.49 -29.13
N PRO A 40 9.30 -16.30 -28.75
CA PRO A 40 8.51 -15.09 -28.86
C PRO A 40 8.26 -14.65 -30.31
N THR A 41 9.00 -15.17 -31.30
CA THR A 41 8.71 -14.94 -32.72
C THR A 41 7.37 -15.54 -33.16
N GLN A 42 6.84 -16.51 -32.41
CA GLN A 42 5.57 -17.17 -32.72
C GLN A 42 4.34 -16.42 -32.19
N LEU A 43 4.52 -15.32 -31.43
CA LEU A 43 3.40 -14.53 -30.90
C LEU A 43 2.43 -14.06 -31.99
N VAL A 44 2.92 -13.81 -33.20
CA VAL A 44 2.11 -13.39 -34.36
C VAL A 44 1.01 -14.41 -34.75
N HIS A 45 1.18 -15.68 -34.37
CA HIS A 45 0.22 -16.74 -34.65
C HIS A 45 -0.80 -16.95 -33.51
N GLU A 46 -0.66 -16.22 -32.40
CA GLU A 46 -1.53 -16.37 -31.23
C GLU A 46 -2.70 -15.39 -31.29
N GLY A 47 -3.93 -15.92 -31.22
CA GLY A 47 -5.14 -15.09 -31.20
C GLY A 47 -5.41 -14.42 -29.84
N VAL A 48 -5.08 -15.09 -28.73
CA VAL A 48 -5.25 -14.55 -27.37
C VAL A 48 -4.04 -14.92 -26.51
N VAL A 49 -3.36 -13.91 -25.96
CA VAL A 49 -2.20 -14.07 -25.08
C VAL A 49 -2.42 -13.35 -23.76
N ILE A 50 -2.20 -14.04 -22.63
CA ILE A 50 -2.23 -13.44 -21.30
C ILE A 50 -0.83 -13.45 -20.72
N PHE A 51 -0.37 -12.29 -20.25
CA PHE A 51 0.88 -12.17 -19.53
C PHE A 51 0.63 -11.92 -18.05
N LEU A 52 1.37 -12.63 -17.20
CA LEU A 52 1.49 -12.28 -15.78
C LEU A 52 2.97 -12.07 -15.47
N THR A 53 3.35 -10.92 -14.91
CA THR A 53 4.76 -10.69 -14.54
C THR A 53 4.86 -9.96 -13.21
N SER A 54 5.81 -10.37 -12.36
CA SER A 54 6.21 -9.55 -11.21
C SER A 54 7.19 -8.46 -11.66
N THR A 55 7.32 -7.39 -10.89
CA THR A 55 8.50 -6.51 -10.94
C THR A 55 9.51 -6.99 -9.90
N PHE A 56 10.80 -7.03 -10.24
CA PHE A 56 11.87 -7.43 -9.33
C PHE A 56 12.82 -6.28 -9.01
N TYR A 57 13.32 -6.25 -7.77
CA TYR A 57 14.31 -5.28 -7.27
C TYR A 57 13.98 -3.81 -7.66
N ASN A 58 14.81 -3.19 -8.48
CA ASN A 58 14.67 -1.80 -8.94
C ASN A 58 13.99 -1.69 -10.32
N GLY A 59 12.83 -2.32 -10.48
CA GLY A 59 12.02 -2.19 -11.70
C GLY A 59 12.31 -3.22 -12.79
N GLU A 60 13.13 -4.23 -12.49
CA GLU A 60 13.58 -5.22 -13.45
C GLU A 60 12.51 -6.30 -13.73
N PHE A 61 12.64 -6.94 -14.90
CA PHE A 61 11.89 -8.14 -15.23
C PHE A 61 12.47 -9.36 -14.48
N PRO A 62 11.63 -10.33 -14.06
CA PRO A 62 12.10 -11.59 -13.52
C PRO A 62 13.01 -12.33 -14.52
N SER A 63 13.98 -13.06 -13.99
CA SER A 63 14.99 -13.77 -14.79
C SER A 63 14.43 -14.73 -15.85
N ASN A 64 13.21 -15.25 -15.65
CA ASN A 64 12.54 -16.20 -16.56
C ASN A 64 11.57 -15.55 -17.57
N ILE A 65 11.60 -14.22 -17.73
CA ILE A 65 10.92 -13.49 -18.81
C ILE A 65 11.86 -12.49 -19.52
N SER A 66 13.07 -12.29 -19.02
CA SER A 66 14.01 -11.30 -19.54
C SER A 66 14.33 -11.50 -21.03
N ARG A 67 14.50 -12.74 -21.50
CA ARG A 67 14.79 -13.03 -22.92
C ARG A 67 13.62 -12.65 -23.82
N THR A 68 12.41 -12.97 -23.38
CA THR A 68 11.16 -12.60 -24.06
C THR A 68 10.99 -11.09 -24.10
N TRP A 69 11.27 -10.41 -22.98
CA TRP A 69 11.22 -8.96 -22.91
C TRP A 69 12.22 -8.29 -23.85
N ASP A 70 13.46 -8.77 -23.91
CA ASP A 70 14.48 -8.22 -24.80
C ASP A 70 14.12 -8.38 -26.28
N TYR A 71 13.51 -9.52 -26.64
CA TYR A 71 12.94 -9.69 -27.98
C TYR A 71 11.82 -8.69 -28.26
N LEU A 72 10.83 -8.56 -27.36
CA LEU A 72 9.68 -7.67 -27.54
C LEU A 72 10.11 -6.20 -27.63
N LYS A 73 11.15 -5.82 -26.89
CA LYS A 73 11.77 -4.50 -26.92
C LYS A 73 12.41 -4.20 -28.28
N ALA A 74 13.10 -5.17 -28.87
CA ALA A 74 13.85 -4.99 -30.12
C ALA A 74 13.03 -5.22 -31.41
N THR A 75 12.01 -6.08 -31.36
CA THR A 75 11.26 -6.48 -32.57
C THR A 75 10.42 -5.34 -33.15
N THR A 76 10.26 -5.35 -34.48
CA THR A 76 9.34 -4.47 -35.23
C THR A 76 8.16 -5.24 -35.83
N THR A 77 8.06 -6.55 -35.57
CA THR A 77 6.98 -7.40 -36.07
C THR A 77 5.64 -6.98 -35.48
N SER A 78 4.66 -6.69 -36.33
CA SER A 78 3.31 -6.30 -35.89
C SER A 78 2.46 -7.52 -35.49
N LEU A 79 1.57 -7.34 -34.51
CA LEU A 79 0.70 -8.36 -33.92
C LEU A 79 -0.81 -8.03 -34.09
N PRO A 80 -1.29 -7.70 -35.31
CA PRO A 80 -2.63 -7.12 -35.51
C PRO A 80 -3.79 -8.09 -35.17
N SER A 81 -3.54 -9.39 -35.25
CA SER A 81 -4.52 -10.44 -34.95
C SER A 81 -4.51 -10.89 -33.49
N THR A 82 -3.53 -10.43 -32.70
CA THR A 82 -3.34 -10.86 -31.32
C THR A 82 -4.13 -9.97 -30.36
N LYS A 83 -4.96 -10.60 -29.54
CA LYS A 83 -5.59 -9.94 -28.39
C LYS A 83 -4.81 -10.26 -27.13
N PHE A 84 -4.65 -9.31 -26.21
CA PHE A 84 -3.85 -9.53 -25.01
C PHE A 84 -4.44 -8.98 -23.72
N ALA A 85 -4.00 -9.52 -22.59
CA ALA A 85 -4.23 -8.97 -21.25
C ALA A 85 -2.97 -9.14 -20.41
N VAL A 86 -2.67 -8.16 -19.55
CA VAL A 86 -1.51 -8.21 -18.65
C VAL A 86 -1.96 -8.04 -17.19
N PHE A 87 -1.40 -8.85 -16.31
CA PHE A 87 -1.50 -8.66 -14.86
C PHE A 87 -0.11 -8.53 -14.24
N GLY A 88 0.11 -7.42 -13.54
CA GLY A 88 1.34 -7.16 -12.82
C GLY A 88 1.25 -7.54 -11.34
N LEU A 89 2.33 -8.10 -10.80
CA LEU A 89 2.52 -8.22 -9.36
C LEU A 89 3.63 -7.24 -8.94
N GLY A 90 3.23 -6.15 -8.29
CA GLY A 90 4.13 -5.11 -7.82
C GLY A 90 3.97 -4.86 -6.33
N ASN A 91 4.76 -3.93 -5.83
CA ASN A 91 4.72 -3.45 -4.46
C ASN A 91 4.72 -1.92 -4.50
N SER A 92 3.61 -1.28 -4.13
CA SER A 92 3.44 0.19 -4.23
C SER A 92 4.30 0.96 -3.23
N HIS A 93 4.95 0.27 -2.31
CA HIS A 93 5.93 0.85 -1.42
C HIS A 93 7.17 1.35 -2.18
N ASN A 94 7.59 0.62 -3.22
CA ASN A 94 8.55 1.13 -4.21
C ASN A 94 7.81 1.89 -5.31
N LYS A 95 7.33 3.10 -4.98
CA LYS A 95 6.47 3.92 -5.86
C LYS A 95 7.04 4.09 -7.27
N VAL A 96 8.36 4.32 -7.36
CA VAL A 96 9.09 4.51 -8.63
C VAL A 96 8.99 3.27 -9.51
N ASN A 97 9.14 2.08 -8.91
CA ASN A 97 9.18 0.82 -9.65
C ASN A 97 7.88 0.01 -9.58
N PHE A 98 6.79 0.59 -9.07
CA PHE A 98 5.53 -0.12 -8.87
C PHE A 98 4.98 -0.68 -10.18
N ASN A 99 4.97 -2.01 -10.31
CA ASN A 99 4.49 -2.75 -11.50
C ASN A 99 5.17 -2.34 -12.83
N VAL A 100 6.38 -1.75 -12.79
CA VAL A 100 7.08 -1.27 -13.99
C VAL A 100 7.23 -2.35 -15.08
N ALA A 101 7.58 -3.59 -14.74
CA ALA A 101 7.70 -4.66 -15.72
C ALA A 101 6.38 -4.91 -16.47
N ALA A 102 5.25 -4.97 -15.75
CA ALA A 102 3.93 -5.18 -16.35
C ALA A 102 3.46 -3.98 -17.17
N LYS A 103 3.72 -2.76 -16.69
CA LYS A 103 3.41 -1.50 -17.42
C LYS A 103 4.17 -1.42 -18.74
N LEU A 104 5.47 -1.73 -18.72
CA LEU A 104 6.32 -1.74 -19.91
C LEU A 104 5.86 -2.80 -20.93
N LEU A 105 5.53 -4.00 -20.44
CA LEU A 105 5.04 -5.10 -21.28
C LEU A 105 3.70 -4.77 -21.95
N ASP A 106 2.73 -4.28 -21.18
CA ASP A 106 1.40 -3.90 -21.67
C ASP A 106 1.47 -2.81 -22.75
N ALA A 107 2.24 -1.74 -22.48
CA ALA A 107 2.45 -0.65 -23.44
C ALA A 107 3.15 -1.14 -24.71
N ARG A 108 4.14 -2.03 -24.59
CA ARG A 108 4.89 -2.53 -25.75
C ARG A 108 4.05 -3.42 -26.67
N LEU A 109 3.18 -4.27 -26.11
CA LEU A 109 2.29 -5.12 -26.91
C LEU A 109 1.30 -4.29 -27.74
N GLU A 110 0.77 -3.21 -27.16
CA GLU A 110 -0.08 -2.26 -27.88
C GLU A 110 0.68 -1.52 -28.99
N GLN A 111 1.92 -1.08 -28.73
CA GLN A 111 2.79 -0.47 -29.76
C GLN A 111 3.07 -1.40 -30.94
N LEU A 112 3.13 -2.73 -30.71
CA LEU A 112 3.29 -3.73 -31.76
C LEU A 112 1.96 -4.01 -32.51
N GLY A 113 0.85 -3.37 -32.14
CA GLY A 113 -0.44 -3.48 -32.82
C GLY A 113 -1.37 -4.56 -32.28
N ALA A 114 -1.05 -5.17 -31.13
CA ALA A 114 -1.96 -6.10 -30.45
C ALA A 114 -3.13 -5.34 -29.79
N SER A 115 -4.30 -5.97 -29.69
CA SER A 115 -5.50 -5.36 -29.12
C SER A 115 -5.72 -5.78 -27.66
N ARG A 116 -5.81 -4.81 -26.75
CA ARG A 116 -6.04 -5.06 -25.32
C ARG A 116 -7.46 -5.57 -25.05
N LEU A 117 -7.61 -6.71 -24.37
CA LEU A 117 -8.90 -7.32 -24.00
C LEU A 117 -9.59 -6.60 -22.85
N ILE A 118 -8.83 -6.34 -21.79
CA ILE A 118 -9.24 -5.70 -20.54
C ILE A 118 -8.09 -4.81 -20.04
N PRO A 119 -8.35 -3.78 -19.22
CA PRO A 119 -7.29 -2.93 -18.66
C PRO A 119 -6.19 -3.74 -17.95
N LEU A 120 -4.96 -3.20 -17.96
CA LEU A 120 -3.83 -3.72 -17.20
C LEU A 120 -4.21 -3.86 -15.72
N GLY A 121 -4.04 -5.06 -15.17
CA GLY A 121 -4.21 -5.29 -13.74
C GLY A 121 -2.93 -4.96 -12.98
N LEU A 122 -3.04 -4.17 -11.92
CA LEU A 122 -1.92 -3.78 -11.07
C LEU A 122 -2.10 -4.37 -9.68
N GLY A 123 -1.62 -5.60 -9.48
CA GLY A 123 -1.55 -6.21 -8.16
C GLY A 123 -0.57 -5.45 -7.28
N ASP A 124 -0.96 -5.21 -6.04
CA ASP A 124 -0.14 -4.51 -5.06
C ASP A 124 0.07 -5.37 -3.81
N GLU A 125 1.32 -5.68 -3.50
CA GLU A 125 1.70 -6.37 -2.27
C GLU A 125 1.27 -5.61 -1.01
N GLN A 126 1.23 -4.27 -1.06
CA GLN A 126 0.85 -3.41 0.06
C GLN A 126 -0.67 -3.30 0.27
N ALA A 127 -1.47 -3.76 -0.69
CA ALA A 127 -2.91 -3.77 -0.52
C ALA A 127 -3.29 -4.71 0.63
N LEU A 128 -4.43 -4.46 1.27
CA LEU A 128 -4.88 -5.20 2.46
C LEU A 128 -4.85 -6.73 2.29
N CYS A 129 -5.17 -7.21 1.07
CA CYS A 129 -5.14 -8.65 0.73
C CYS A 129 -4.03 -8.97 -0.28
N GLY A 130 -2.97 -8.17 -0.31
CA GLY A 130 -1.88 -8.26 -1.30
C GLY A 130 -2.39 -8.19 -2.74
N HIS A 131 -1.69 -8.90 -3.63
CA HIS A 131 -1.99 -8.91 -5.08
C HIS A 131 -3.41 -9.40 -5.41
N GLU A 132 -4.04 -10.22 -4.55
CA GLU A 132 -5.42 -10.71 -4.73
C GLU A 132 -6.44 -9.55 -4.79
N THR A 133 -6.16 -8.43 -4.12
CA THR A 133 -7.04 -7.25 -4.10
C THR A 133 -7.39 -6.76 -5.51
N SER A 134 -6.39 -6.65 -6.38
CA SER A 134 -6.57 -6.24 -7.77
C SER A 134 -6.81 -7.43 -8.70
N PHE A 135 -6.32 -8.62 -8.35
CA PHE A 135 -6.42 -9.81 -9.20
C PHE A 135 -7.85 -10.34 -9.32
N ARG A 136 -8.59 -10.44 -8.22
CA ARG A 136 -9.97 -10.96 -8.24
C ARG A 136 -10.90 -10.17 -9.18
N PRO A 137 -10.98 -8.83 -9.11
CA PRO A 137 -11.79 -8.09 -10.09
C PRO A 137 -11.22 -8.19 -11.51
N TRP A 138 -9.89 -8.18 -11.67
CA TRP A 138 -9.26 -8.31 -12.99
C TRP A 138 -9.59 -9.63 -13.68
N ILE A 139 -9.49 -10.76 -12.97
CA ILE A 139 -9.77 -12.08 -13.52
C ILE A 139 -11.27 -12.29 -13.78
N GLN A 140 -12.15 -11.68 -12.98
CA GLN A 140 -13.60 -11.65 -13.27
C GLN A 140 -13.90 -10.89 -14.57
N HIS A 141 -13.30 -9.72 -14.77
CA HIS A 141 -13.42 -8.96 -16.02
C HIS A 141 -12.90 -9.74 -17.23
N LEU A 142 -11.78 -10.45 -17.06
CA LEU A 142 -11.21 -11.30 -18.10
C LEU A 142 -12.22 -12.34 -18.58
N TRP A 143 -12.86 -13.05 -17.63
CA TRP A 143 -13.84 -14.08 -17.97
C TRP A 143 -15.12 -13.50 -18.56
N MET A 144 -15.63 -12.39 -18.03
CA MET A 144 -16.76 -11.70 -18.65
C MET A 144 -16.47 -11.33 -20.11
N LYS A 145 -15.26 -10.84 -20.38
CA LYS A 145 -14.87 -10.45 -21.74
C LYS A 145 -14.71 -11.64 -22.69
N LEU A 146 -14.19 -12.77 -22.21
CA LEU A 146 -13.95 -13.96 -23.03
C LEU A 146 -15.21 -14.82 -23.23
N LEU A 147 -16.11 -14.88 -22.24
CA LEU A 147 -17.18 -15.88 -22.18
C LEU A 147 -18.58 -15.35 -21.82
N GLY A 148 -18.70 -14.07 -21.43
CA GLY A 148 -20.01 -13.43 -21.20
C GLY A 148 -20.71 -13.76 -19.88
N GLY A 149 -20.02 -14.30 -18.86
CA GLY A 149 -20.64 -14.61 -17.57
C GLY A 149 -19.66 -14.71 -16.38
N HIS A 150 -20.21 -14.62 -15.17
CA HIS A 150 -19.51 -14.90 -13.91
C HIS A 150 -19.55 -16.40 -13.63
N GLY A 151 -18.43 -17.00 -13.23
CA GLY A 151 -18.38 -18.40 -12.80
C GLY A 151 -17.57 -18.53 -11.53
N LYS A 152 -18.04 -19.35 -10.59
CA LYS A 152 -17.34 -19.65 -9.33
C LYS A 152 -15.97 -20.26 -9.60
N MET A 153 -15.04 -20.07 -8.67
CA MET A 153 -13.79 -20.83 -8.64
C MET A 153 -14.09 -22.34 -8.55
N THR A 154 -13.29 -23.15 -9.22
CA THR A 154 -13.34 -24.61 -9.10
C THR A 154 -11.94 -25.13 -8.78
N LEU A 155 -11.85 -26.34 -8.24
CA LEU A 155 -10.58 -27.05 -8.03
C LEU A 155 -10.39 -28.09 -9.13
N PRO A 156 -9.85 -27.72 -10.31
CA PRO A 156 -9.74 -28.67 -11.42
C PRO A 156 -8.76 -29.79 -11.10
N ILE A 157 -9.03 -30.97 -11.64
CA ILE A 157 -8.12 -32.11 -11.57
C ILE A 157 -6.99 -31.89 -12.57
N GLN A 158 -5.76 -31.73 -12.07
CA GLN A 158 -4.58 -31.47 -12.90
C GLN A 158 -3.71 -32.70 -13.12
N PHE A 159 -3.96 -33.78 -12.37
CA PHE A 159 -3.18 -35.01 -12.41
C PHE A 159 -4.08 -36.24 -12.48
N GLN A 160 -3.68 -37.18 -13.31
CA GLN A 160 -4.14 -38.56 -13.21
C GLN A 160 -3.27 -39.29 -12.18
N ILE A 161 -3.92 -39.97 -11.24
CA ILE A 161 -3.27 -40.78 -10.20
C ILE A 161 -3.54 -42.24 -10.53
N SER A 162 -2.49 -43.06 -10.51
CA SER A 162 -2.58 -44.49 -10.77
C SER A 162 -1.71 -45.30 -9.80
N ALA A 163 -2.04 -46.57 -9.61
CA ALA A 163 -1.18 -47.50 -8.88
C ALA A 163 -0.03 -47.94 -9.81
N PRO A 164 1.25 -47.81 -9.39
CA PRO A 164 2.37 -48.26 -10.20
C PRO A 164 2.51 -49.78 -10.13
N ALA A 165 3.26 -50.33 -11.11
CA ALA A 165 3.60 -51.75 -11.16
C ALA A 165 4.66 -52.18 -10.12
N VAL A 166 5.41 -51.22 -9.57
CA VAL A 166 6.51 -51.45 -8.62
C VAL A 166 6.33 -50.52 -7.42
N ASP A 167 6.59 -51.03 -6.22
CA ASP A 167 6.59 -50.23 -5.00
C ASP A 167 7.78 -49.25 -4.98
N ALA A 168 7.57 -48.03 -4.50
CA ALA A 168 8.62 -47.03 -4.43
C ALA A 168 9.49 -47.22 -3.18
N VAL A 169 10.77 -46.90 -3.29
CA VAL A 169 11.64 -46.70 -2.13
C VAL A 169 11.71 -45.20 -1.86
N SER A 170 11.57 -44.80 -0.59
CA SER A 170 11.72 -43.41 -0.20
C SER A 170 13.14 -42.94 -0.49
N VAL A 171 13.25 -41.87 -1.30
CA VAL A 171 14.51 -41.27 -1.70
C VAL A 171 14.54 -39.80 -1.29
N VAL A 172 15.74 -39.25 -1.12
CA VAL A 172 15.91 -37.82 -0.85
C VAL A 172 15.37 -37.02 -2.04
N ARG A 173 14.48 -36.07 -1.76
CA ARG A 173 13.94 -35.16 -2.77
C ARG A 173 15.08 -34.51 -3.57
N THR A 174 15.02 -34.69 -4.88
CA THR A 174 15.93 -34.02 -5.82
C THR A 174 15.22 -32.79 -6.39
N ILE A 175 15.85 -31.63 -6.30
CA ILE A 175 15.40 -30.38 -6.94
C ILE A 175 16.45 -29.99 -7.97
N PRO A 176 16.09 -29.70 -9.24
CA PRO A 176 17.07 -29.28 -10.25
C PRO A 176 17.94 -28.12 -9.76
N GLY A 177 19.26 -28.29 -9.85
CA GLY A 177 20.25 -27.30 -9.42
C GLY A 177 20.60 -27.33 -7.92
N PHE A 178 19.88 -28.07 -7.08
CA PHE A 178 20.17 -28.18 -5.65
C PHE A 178 21.09 -29.36 -5.36
N ASN A 179 21.93 -29.20 -4.34
CA ASN A 179 22.86 -30.22 -3.86
C ASN A 179 22.60 -30.56 -2.40
N GLY A 180 23.13 -31.69 -1.92
CA GLY A 180 23.10 -32.06 -0.51
C GLY A 180 24.26 -31.42 0.26
N PHE A 181 23.94 -30.58 1.24
CA PHE A 181 24.90 -29.94 2.14
C PHE A 181 24.86 -30.66 3.48
N ARG A 182 26.02 -31.09 4.01
CA ARG A 182 26.06 -31.78 5.29
C ARG A 182 26.02 -30.78 6.44
N VAL A 183 25.18 -31.02 7.43
CA VAL A 183 25.12 -30.23 8.67
C VAL A 183 26.34 -30.55 9.51
N VAL A 184 27.16 -29.53 9.79
CA VAL A 184 28.32 -29.64 10.69
C VAL A 184 27.92 -29.26 12.11
N SER A 185 27.17 -28.18 12.27
CA SER A 185 26.67 -27.72 13.56
C SER A 185 25.43 -26.85 13.41
N ASN A 186 24.58 -26.84 14.44
CA ASN A 186 23.37 -26.01 14.52
C ASN A 186 23.27 -25.44 15.94
N ALA A 187 23.94 -24.32 16.18
CA ALA A 187 24.15 -23.79 17.54
C ALA A 187 23.13 -22.70 17.88
N LEU A 188 22.48 -22.82 19.04
CA LEU A 188 21.61 -21.77 19.57
C LEU A 188 22.47 -20.58 20.04
N LEU A 189 22.22 -19.39 19.49
CA LEU A 189 22.93 -18.15 19.81
C LEU A 189 22.26 -17.33 20.93
N THR A 190 20.96 -17.50 21.12
CA THR A 190 20.17 -16.81 22.15
C THR A 190 20.07 -17.65 23.43
N PRO A 191 19.79 -17.06 24.60
CA PRO A 191 19.55 -17.83 25.83
C PRO A 191 18.42 -18.86 25.67
N SER A 192 18.57 -20.00 26.34
CA SER A 192 17.51 -21.03 26.40
C SER A 192 16.21 -20.43 26.97
N GLY A 193 15.07 -20.76 26.34
CA GLY A 193 13.76 -20.25 26.72
C GLY A 193 13.44 -18.83 26.24
N TYR A 194 14.33 -18.17 25.48
CA TYR A 194 13.98 -16.92 24.81
C TYR A 194 12.90 -17.17 23.75
N GLU A 195 11.90 -16.28 23.67
CA GLU A 195 10.73 -16.39 22.78
C GLU A 195 11.07 -16.42 21.28
N ARG A 196 12.27 -15.98 20.91
CA ARG A 196 12.74 -15.90 19.52
C ARG A 196 14.09 -16.60 19.38
N PRO A 197 14.13 -17.94 19.49
CA PRO A 197 15.38 -18.67 19.44
C PRO A 197 16.04 -18.48 18.08
N THR A 198 17.31 -18.05 18.11
CA THR A 198 18.10 -17.76 16.91
C THR A 198 19.30 -18.69 16.87
N TYR A 199 19.55 -19.29 15.72
CA TYR A 199 20.54 -20.34 15.52
C TYR A 199 21.57 -19.95 14.46
N LEU A 200 22.79 -20.46 14.63
CA LEU A 200 23.85 -20.48 13.63
C LEU A 200 23.93 -21.90 13.05
N LEU A 201 23.57 -22.06 11.77
CA LEU A 201 23.75 -23.32 11.04
C LEU A 201 25.05 -23.25 10.23
N THR A 202 25.92 -24.24 10.44
CA THR A 202 27.12 -24.45 9.63
C THR A 202 26.92 -25.66 8.74
N LEU A 203 27.09 -25.45 7.43
CA LEU A 203 26.96 -26.46 6.40
C LEU A 203 28.29 -26.68 5.70
N GLU A 204 28.67 -27.93 5.49
CA GLU A 204 29.78 -28.33 4.62
C GLU A 204 29.34 -28.17 3.16
N LEU A 205 30.21 -27.53 2.36
CA LEU A 205 29.97 -27.37 0.93
C LEU A 205 30.15 -28.71 0.20
N PRO A 206 29.32 -29.02 -0.81
CA PRO A 206 29.60 -30.12 -1.72
C PRO A 206 30.97 -29.93 -2.40
N PRO A 207 31.62 -31.03 -2.86
CA PRO A 207 32.85 -30.94 -3.65
C PRO A 207 32.71 -29.96 -4.81
N ASP A 208 33.80 -29.23 -5.11
CA ASP A 208 33.89 -28.26 -6.20
C ASP A 208 32.91 -27.08 -6.13
N THR A 209 32.20 -26.92 -5.01
CA THR A 209 31.30 -25.78 -4.78
C THR A 209 32.05 -24.65 -4.07
N THR A 210 31.92 -23.44 -4.59
CA THR A 210 32.47 -22.21 -3.98
C THR A 210 31.36 -21.17 -3.84
N TYR A 211 31.59 -20.15 -3.02
CA TYR A 211 30.66 -19.04 -2.85
C TYR A 211 31.43 -17.71 -2.73
N GLN A 212 30.73 -16.61 -2.98
CA GLN A 212 31.26 -15.25 -2.91
C GLN A 212 30.72 -14.53 -1.68
N LEU A 213 31.45 -13.47 -1.28
CA LEU A 213 30.98 -12.63 -0.20
C LEU A 213 29.67 -11.94 -0.59
N GLY A 214 28.68 -12.00 0.30
CA GLY A 214 27.35 -11.45 0.07
C GLY A 214 26.36 -12.44 -0.56
N ASP A 215 26.79 -13.65 -0.92
CA ASP A 215 25.89 -14.67 -1.48
C ASP A 215 24.76 -15.09 -0.54
N HIS A 216 23.74 -15.69 -1.14
CA HIS A 216 22.63 -16.32 -0.44
C HIS A 216 22.68 -17.83 -0.58
N ILE A 217 22.06 -18.51 0.37
CA ILE A 217 21.74 -19.93 0.25
C ILE A 217 20.23 -20.11 0.32
N GLN A 218 19.71 -20.90 -0.62
CA GLN A 218 18.34 -21.38 -0.61
C GLN A 218 18.30 -22.72 0.09
N VAL A 219 17.60 -22.80 1.21
CA VAL A 219 17.42 -24.04 1.97
C VAL A 219 16.04 -24.60 1.68
N SER A 220 15.99 -25.84 1.20
CA SER A 220 14.75 -26.56 1.03
C SER A 220 14.37 -27.30 2.30
N TYR A 221 13.10 -27.27 2.67
CA TYR A 221 12.57 -27.88 3.89
C TYR A 221 11.52 -28.95 3.59
N ASN A 222 11.00 -29.58 4.64
CA ASN A 222 9.91 -30.53 4.57
C ASN A 222 8.85 -30.26 5.65
N ASN A 223 7.63 -30.74 5.43
CA ASN A 223 6.56 -30.66 6.41
C ASN A 223 6.88 -31.53 7.64
N SER A 224 6.36 -31.14 8.82
CA SER A 224 6.43 -32.00 10.00
C SER A 224 5.60 -33.27 9.78
N MET A 225 6.05 -34.38 10.34
CA MET A 225 5.27 -35.64 10.29
C MET A 225 3.90 -35.50 10.96
N GLU A 226 3.77 -34.62 11.96
CA GLU A 226 2.48 -34.26 12.54
C GLU A 226 1.50 -33.71 11.50
N LEU A 227 1.93 -32.73 10.70
CA LEU A 227 1.10 -32.12 9.66
C LEU A 227 0.78 -33.11 8.53
N VAL A 228 1.75 -33.94 8.15
CA VAL A 228 1.57 -35.01 7.15
C VAL A 228 0.53 -36.04 7.62
N ASN A 229 0.60 -36.47 8.88
CA ASN A 229 -0.35 -37.43 9.45
C ASN A 229 -1.78 -36.86 9.53
N ARG A 230 -1.93 -35.59 9.92
CA ARG A 230 -3.23 -34.90 9.93
C ARG A 230 -3.81 -34.79 8.52
N ALA A 231 -2.99 -34.37 7.54
CA ALA A 231 -3.41 -34.30 6.15
C ALA A 231 -3.85 -35.68 5.60
N ALA A 232 -3.07 -36.73 5.86
CA ALA A 232 -3.39 -38.08 5.43
C ALA A 232 -4.72 -38.57 6.04
N THR A 233 -4.92 -38.33 7.34
CA THR A 233 -6.17 -38.66 8.04
C THR A 233 -7.36 -37.96 7.39
N ARG A 234 -7.25 -36.64 7.14
CA ARG A 234 -8.35 -35.85 6.59
C ARG A 234 -8.68 -36.16 5.13
N LEU A 235 -7.69 -36.62 4.37
CA LEU A 235 -7.84 -37.04 2.97
C LEU A 235 -8.12 -38.54 2.81
N GLY A 236 -8.16 -39.32 3.90
CA GLY A 236 -8.38 -40.77 3.86
C GLY A 236 -7.25 -41.53 3.16
N LEU A 237 -6.00 -41.11 3.34
CA LEU A 237 -4.82 -41.67 2.66
C LEU A 237 -4.02 -42.60 3.58
N ASP A 238 -3.57 -43.72 3.05
CA ASP A 238 -2.53 -44.55 3.68
C ASP A 238 -1.14 -44.08 3.21
N LEU A 239 -0.35 -43.55 4.14
CA LEU A 239 0.98 -42.98 3.87
C LEU A 239 1.98 -43.97 3.24
N ASN A 240 1.78 -45.28 3.42
CA ASN A 240 2.62 -46.31 2.82
C ASN A 240 2.26 -46.63 1.37
N THR A 241 1.11 -46.17 0.89
CA THR A 241 0.67 -46.41 -0.48
C THR A 241 1.58 -45.70 -1.47
N THR A 242 1.98 -46.44 -2.51
CA THR A 242 2.73 -45.90 -3.64
C THR A 242 1.79 -45.54 -4.78
N ILE A 243 2.00 -44.36 -5.37
CA ILE A 243 1.24 -43.85 -6.51
C ILE A 243 2.17 -43.44 -7.64
N GLN A 244 1.62 -43.30 -8.85
CA GLN A 244 2.28 -42.70 -10.01
C GLN A 244 1.43 -41.55 -10.52
N LEU A 245 2.08 -40.39 -10.73
CA LEU A 245 1.45 -39.15 -11.16
C LEU A 245 1.67 -38.93 -12.64
N LYS A 246 0.59 -38.62 -13.37
CA LYS A 246 0.68 -38.18 -14.76
C LYS A 246 -0.03 -36.83 -14.90
N PRO A 247 0.67 -35.74 -15.26
CA PRO A 247 0.06 -34.43 -15.36
C PRO A 247 -0.77 -34.30 -16.63
N PHE A 248 -1.87 -33.53 -16.57
CA PHE A 248 -2.58 -33.06 -17.76
C PHE A 248 -1.95 -31.79 -18.36
N GLY A 249 -1.05 -31.14 -17.61
CA GLY A 249 -0.35 -29.91 -18.01
C GLY A 249 1.04 -29.80 -17.37
N HIS A 250 1.40 -28.63 -16.86
CA HIS A 250 2.70 -28.40 -16.23
C HIS A 250 2.76 -28.98 -14.80
N SER A 251 3.76 -29.81 -14.49
CA SER A 251 3.89 -30.51 -13.20
C SER A 251 4.76 -29.81 -12.15
N GLY A 252 5.51 -28.77 -12.54
CA GLY A 252 6.57 -28.24 -11.68
C GLY A 252 7.66 -29.29 -11.48
N TYR A 253 8.22 -29.36 -10.27
CA TYR A 253 9.21 -30.38 -9.89
C TYR A 253 8.58 -31.60 -9.19
N LEU A 254 7.27 -31.82 -9.34
CA LEU A 254 6.64 -33.05 -8.86
C LEU A 254 7.23 -34.27 -9.60
N PRO A 255 7.36 -35.42 -8.92
CA PRO A 255 7.85 -36.66 -9.53
C PRO A 255 6.73 -37.25 -10.40
N VAL A 256 6.80 -36.95 -11.69
CA VAL A 256 5.87 -37.46 -12.72
C VAL A 256 6.40 -38.72 -13.36
N ASP A 257 5.49 -39.57 -13.81
CA ASP A 257 5.76 -40.86 -14.46
C ASP A 257 6.71 -41.78 -13.67
N THR A 258 6.88 -41.53 -12.37
CA THR A 258 7.74 -42.27 -11.45
C THR A 258 6.95 -42.68 -10.20
N PRO A 259 7.13 -43.91 -9.67
CA PRO A 259 6.50 -44.32 -8.42
C PRO A 259 6.96 -43.46 -7.23
N ILE A 260 6.02 -42.99 -6.41
CA ILE A 260 6.30 -42.24 -5.18
C ILE A 260 5.35 -42.67 -4.05
N LYS A 261 5.87 -42.77 -2.81
CA LYS A 261 5.03 -42.98 -1.63
C LYS A 261 4.29 -41.71 -1.24
N LEU A 262 3.04 -41.86 -0.77
CA LEU A 262 2.24 -40.74 -0.31
C LEU A 262 2.91 -39.96 0.83
N VAL A 263 3.64 -40.62 1.72
CA VAL A 263 4.44 -39.94 2.76
C VAL A 263 5.45 -38.97 2.18
N ASP A 264 6.20 -39.36 1.16
CA ASP A 264 7.25 -38.52 0.58
C ASP A 264 6.63 -37.35 -0.21
N LEU A 265 5.52 -37.62 -0.92
CA LEU A 265 4.77 -36.58 -1.64
C LEU A 265 4.25 -35.49 -0.71
N LEU A 266 3.56 -35.87 0.37
CA LEU A 266 3.00 -34.93 1.34
C LEU A 266 4.10 -34.25 2.17
N ARG A 267 5.18 -34.96 2.51
CA ARG A 267 6.26 -34.44 3.35
C ARG A 267 7.15 -33.46 2.58
N ASP A 268 7.54 -33.81 1.36
CA ASP A 268 8.65 -33.14 0.66
C ASP A 268 8.20 -32.26 -0.51
N TYR A 269 7.01 -32.42 -1.06
CA TYR A 269 6.63 -31.71 -2.29
C TYR A 269 5.51 -30.69 -2.09
N LEU A 270 4.48 -31.01 -1.31
CA LEU A 270 3.29 -30.16 -1.16
C LEU A 270 3.45 -29.17 0.01
N ASP A 271 3.15 -27.89 -0.21
CA ASP A 271 3.12 -26.93 0.90
C ASP A 271 1.82 -27.04 1.68
N LEU A 272 1.87 -27.80 2.77
CA LEU A 272 0.73 -27.99 3.68
C LEU A 272 0.70 -26.93 4.79
N SER A 273 1.76 -26.12 4.90
CA SER A 273 2.02 -25.24 6.04
C SER A 273 1.57 -23.79 5.80
N SER A 274 1.49 -23.38 4.54
CA SER A 274 1.02 -22.06 4.18
C SER A 274 -0.52 -21.96 4.30
N PRO A 275 -1.05 -20.80 4.69
CA PRO A 275 -2.49 -20.57 4.63
C PRO A 275 -3.03 -20.71 3.20
N PRO A 276 -4.22 -21.32 3.04
CA PRO A 276 -4.84 -21.45 1.73
C PRO A 276 -5.21 -20.07 1.19
N SER A 277 -5.02 -19.86 -0.12
CA SER A 277 -5.46 -18.62 -0.75
C SER A 277 -6.99 -18.49 -0.71
N ARG A 278 -7.50 -17.27 -0.74
CA ARG A 278 -8.94 -16.99 -0.85
C ARG A 278 -9.57 -17.68 -2.07
N SER A 279 -8.84 -17.65 -3.18
CA SER A 279 -9.18 -18.39 -4.40
C SER A 279 -9.37 -19.88 -4.12
N PHE A 280 -8.45 -20.50 -3.38
CA PHE A 280 -8.56 -21.90 -3.00
C PHE A 280 -9.74 -22.17 -2.04
N LEU A 281 -9.99 -21.28 -1.08
CA LEU A 281 -11.16 -21.36 -0.18
C LEU A 281 -12.50 -21.32 -0.94
N GLU A 282 -12.63 -20.43 -1.93
CA GLU A 282 -13.80 -20.39 -2.82
C GLU A 282 -13.94 -21.69 -3.63
N GLY A 283 -12.82 -22.29 -4.04
CA GLY A 283 -12.83 -23.61 -4.68
C GLY A 283 -13.30 -24.74 -3.74
N LEU A 284 -12.96 -24.66 -2.45
CA LEU A 284 -13.38 -25.64 -1.45
C LEU A 284 -14.88 -25.52 -1.12
N SER A 285 -15.47 -24.32 -1.15
CA SER A 285 -16.90 -24.14 -0.86
C SER A 285 -17.79 -24.95 -1.80
N ALA A 286 -17.38 -25.09 -3.06
CA ALA A 286 -18.08 -25.91 -4.06
C ALA A 286 -18.05 -27.42 -3.77
N LEU A 287 -17.18 -27.87 -2.87
CA LEU A 287 -17.04 -29.28 -2.46
C LEU A 287 -17.70 -29.57 -1.10
N CYS A 288 -18.32 -28.58 -0.45
CA CYS A 288 -19.04 -28.78 0.80
C CYS A 288 -20.38 -29.50 0.57
N THR A 289 -20.68 -30.50 1.39
CA THR A 289 -22.03 -31.09 1.45
C THR A 289 -22.96 -30.31 2.38
N ASP A 290 -22.42 -29.53 3.32
CA ASP A 290 -23.18 -28.65 4.21
C ASP A 290 -23.27 -27.23 3.60
N PRO A 291 -24.48 -26.72 3.31
CA PRO A 291 -24.67 -25.37 2.78
C PRO A 291 -24.13 -24.25 3.68
N ASP A 292 -24.18 -24.42 5.01
CA ASP A 292 -23.73 -23.39 5.95
C ASP A 292 -22.19 -23.30 5.96
N GLU A 293 -21.51 -24.45 5.91
CA GLU A 293 -20.04 -24.48 5.74
C GLU A 293 -19.61 -23.92 4.37
N ALA A 294 -20.37 -24.22 3.31
CA ALA A 294 -20.12 -23.66 1.97
C ALA A 294 -20.21 -22.13 2.00
N LEU A 295 -21.28 -21.59 2.59
CA LEU A 295 -21.50 -20.15 2.71
C LEU A 295 -20.42 -19.49 3.57
N ALA A 296 -20.00 -20.12 4.68
CA ALA A 296 -18.95 -19.60 5.53
C ALA A 296 -17.61 -19.48 4.79
N LEU A 297 -17.24 -20.47 3.97
CA LEU A 297 -16.04 -20.43 3.13
C LEU A 297 -16.13 -19.37 2.03
N GLU A 298 -17.32 -19.19 1.42
CA GLU A 298 -17.55 -18.15 0.42
C GLU A 298 -17.38 -16.75 1.03
N GLN A 299 -18.02 -16.50 2.17
CA GLN A 299 -17.88 -15.24 2.90
C GLN A 299 -16.42 -14.98 3.29
N LEU A 300 -15.72 -16.01 3.75
CA LEU A 300 -14.31 -15.92 4.11
C LEU A 300 -13.42 -15.59 2.91
N ALA A 301 -13.73 -16.14 1.73
CA ALA A 301 -13.01 -15.88 0.50
C ALA A 301 -13.30 -14.48 -0.08
N GLU A 302 -14.57 -14.07 -0.09
CA GLU A 302 -15.07 -12.86 -0.77
C GLU A 302 -14.92 -11.57 0.04
N ASP A 303 -14.90 -11.64 1.38
CA ASP A 303 -14.84 -10.44 2.21
C ASP A 303 -13.45 -9.79 2.15
N MET A 304 -13.36 -8.69 1.40
CA MET A 304 -12.15 -7.87 1.23
C MET A 304 -12.11 -6.64 2.15
N THR A 305 -13.03 -6.52 3.12
CA THR A 305 -13.09 -5.37 4.03
C THR A 305 -11.96 -5.38 5.06
N ILE A 306 -11.58 -4.21 5.58
CA ILE A 306 -10.55 -4.12 6.64
C ILE A 306 -11.04 -4.83 7.90
N GLY A 307 -10.23 -5.72 8.46
CA GLY A 307 -10.59 -6.50 9.66
C GLY A 307 -11.52 -7.68 9.41
N ASN A 308 -11.69 -8.09 8.15
CA ASN A 308 -12.47 -9.27 7.76
C ASN A 308 -12.02 -10.56 8.46
N LEU A 309 -12.87 -11.59 8.42
CA LEU A 309 -12.62 -12.87 9.07
C LEU A 309 -11.32 -13.54 8.59
N TYR A 310 -10.98 -13.46 7.29
CA TYR A 310 -9.76 -14.06 6.76
C TYR A 310 -8.51 -13.42 7.36
N SER A 311 -8.50 -12.09 7.52
CA SER A 311 -7.40 -11.35 8.15
C SER A 311 -7.21 -11.70 9.63
N LYS A 312 -8.22 -12.25 10.32
CA LYS A 312 -8.04 -12.79 11.69
C LYS A 312 -7.21 -14.08 11.71
N TYR A 313 -7.29 -14.86 10.63
CA TYR A 313 -6.57 -16.13 10.50
C TYR A 313 -5.15 -15.95 9.95
N VAL A 314 -4.98 -15.08 8.96
CA VAL A 314 -3.66 -14.85 8.33
C VAL A 314 -2.88 -13.69 8.97
N GLY A 315 -3.57 -12.80 9.67
CA GLY A 315 -3.04 -11.56 10.25
C GLY A 315 -1.90 -11.71 11.25
N GLY A 316 -1.13 -10.64 11.40
CA GLY A 316 0.08 -10.55 12.22
C GLY A 316 -0.12 -10.25 13.71
N ASN A 317 -1.33 -10.31 14.26
CA ASN A 317 -1.52 -10.11 15.70
C ASN A 317 -1.05 -11.36 16.46
N THR A 318 0.15 -11.29 17.04
CA THR A 318 0.81 -12.39 17.78
C THR A 318 0.04 -12.81 19.03
N VAL A 319 -0.93 -12.03 19.50
CA VAL A 319 -1.76 -12.35 20.68
C VAL A 319 -3.00 -13.17 20.29
N PHE A 320 -3.42 -13.16 19.01
CA PHE A 320 -4.67 -13.79 18.55
C PHE A 320 -4.55 -14.56 17.23
N ARG A 321 -3.49 -15.37 17.03
CA ARG A 321 -3.40 -16.24 15.84
C ARG A 321 -4.16 -17.54 16.06
N THR A 322 -5.20 -17.76 15.24
CA THR A 322 -5.77 -19.10 15.05
C THR A 322 -5.08 -19.76 13.85
N PRO A 323 -4.55 -20.99 13.98
CA PRO A 323 -3.96 -21.74 12.88
C PRO A 323 -4.92 -21.88 11.71
N PHE A 324 -4.41 -21.71 10.50
CA PHE A 324 -5.24 -21.65 9.31
C PHE A 324 -4.48 -22.19 8.09
N THR A 325 -3.87 -23.37 8.24
CA THR A 325 -3.34 -24.13 7.11
C THR A 325 -4.47 -24.79 6.31
N LEU A 326 -4.16 -25.35 5.14
CA LEU A 326 -5.09 -26.21 4.41
C LEU A 326 -5.72 -27.26 5.34
N VAL A 327 -4.89 -27.93 6.14
CA VAL A 327 -5.34 -29.04 7.00
C VAL A 327 -6.26 -28.53 8.10
N ASP A 328 -5.97 -27.37 8.68
CA ASP A 328 -6.84 -26.73 9.67
C ASP A 328 -8.21 -26.38 9.07
N VAL A 329 -8.25 -25.84 7.85
CA VAL A 329 -9.52 -25.54 7.15
C VAL A 329 -10.34 -26.81 6.91
N LEU A 330 -9.71 -27.88 6.46
CA LEU A 330 -10.40 -29.14 6.22
C LEU A 330 -10.92 -29.76 7.53
N GLU A 331 -10.20 -29.61 8.64
CA GLU A 331 -10.65 -30.06 9.97
C GLU A 331 -11.78 -29.20 10.54
N LEU A 332 -11.77 -27.87 10.29
CA LEU A 332 -12.82 -26.94 10.71
C LEU A 332 -14.12 -27.12 9.93
N HIS A 333 -14.02 -27.57 8.67
CA HIS A 333 -15.14 -27.77 7.75
C HIS A 333 -15.19 -29.24 7.28
N PRO A 334 -15.68 -30.16 8.14
CA PRO A 334 -15.70 -31.59 7.85
C PRO A 334 -16.59 -31.96 6.65
N SER A 335 -17.56 -31.13 6.26
CA SER A 335 -18.44 -31.41 5.12
C SER A 335 -17.72 -31.33 3.76
N ILE A 336 -16.53 -30.74 3.70
CA ILE A 336 -15.73 -30.65 2.47
C ILE A 336 -15.37 -32.06 1.97
N GLN A 337 -15.85 -32.41 0.78
CA GLN A 337 -15.53 -33.63 0.05
C GLN A 337 -14.34 -33.40 -0.89
N VAL A 338 -13.13 -33.39 -0.31
CA VAL A 338 -11.87 -33.20 -1.04
C VAL A 338 -11.04 -34.49 -1.06
N GLY A 339 -10.23 -34.67 -2.11
CA GLY A 339 -9.34 -35.81 -2.25
C GLY A 339 -7.99 -35.37 -2.82
N LEU A 340 -7.01 -36.28 -2.86
CA LEU A 340 -5.65 -35.97 -3.31
C LEU A 340 -5.61 -35.32 -4.71
N HIS A 341 -6.48 -35.76 -5.63
CA HIS A 341 -6.57 -35.21 -6.99
C HIS A 341 -7.04 -33.75 -7.03
N HIS A 342 -7.80 -33.29 -6.04
CA HIS A 342 -8.18 -31.88 -5.88
C HIS A 342 -7.05 -31.04 -5.27
N ILE A 343 -6.19 -31.64 -4.45
CA ILE A 343 -5.06 -30.94 -3.84
C ILE A 343 -3.91 -30.78 -4.85
N LEU A 344 -3.60 -31.85 -5.61
CA LEU A 344 -2.51 -31.85 -6.58
C LEU A 344 -2.73 -30.81 -7.68
N GLY A 345 -1.80 -29.85 -7.75
CA GLY A 345 -1.82 -28.75 -8.72
C GLY A 345 -2.62 -27.52 -8.29
N ASN A 346 -3.46 -27.62 -7.26
CA ASN A 346 -4.23 -26.49 -6.75
C ASN A 346 -3.65 -25.85 -5.47
N ILE A 347 -2.68 -26.53 -4.83
CA ILE A 347 -1.85 -25.92 -3.77
C ILE A 347 -0.41 -25.70 -4.25
N SER A 348 0.29 -24.80 -3.56
CA SER A 348 1.71 -24.53 -3.82
C SER A 348 2.58 -25.73 -3.48
N LEU A 349 3.69 -25.86 -4.19
CA LEU A 349 4.77 -26.78 -3.82
C LEU A 349 5.71 -26.13 -2.79
N ILE A 350 6.44 -26.93 -2.02
CA ILE A 350 7.40 -26.46 -1.00
C ILE A 350 8.53 -25.64 -1.63
N ARG A 351 8.51 -24.32 -1.48
CA ARG A 351 9.56 -23.46 -2.02
C ARG A 351 10.79 -23.40 -1.12
N PRO A 352 12.02 -23.54 -1.62
CA PRO A 352 13.22 -23.22 -0.87
C PRO A 352 13.18 -21.79 -0.30
N ARG A 353 13.76 -21.57 0.88
CA ARG A 353 13.83 -20.26 1.55
C ARG A 353 15.23 -19.69 1.49
N TYR A 354 15.34 -18.40 1.18
CA TYR A 354 16.61 -17.68 1.09
C TYR A 354 17.12 -17.28 2.48
N TYR A 355 18.44 -17.39 2.65
CA TYR A 355 19.17 -16.92 3.82
C TYR A 355 20.46 -16.25 3.38
N SER A 356 20.77 -15.07 3.93
CA SER A 356 22.04 -14.39 3.67
C SER A 356 23.18 -15.18 4.32
N VAL A 357 24.23 -15.46 3.54
CA VAL A 357 25.42 -16.13 4.06
C VAL A 357 26.13 -15.21 5.06
N CYS A 358 26.43 -15.73 6.24
CA CYS A 358 27.05 -15.00 7.33
C CYS A 358 28.53 -15.36 7.57
N SER A 359 29.19 -15.99 6.60
CA SER A 359 30.62 -16.35 6.63
C SER A 359 31.40 -15.80 5.44
N SER A 360 32.67 -15.43 5.64
CA SER A 360 33.58 -15.08 4.54
C SER A 360 34.18 -16.33 3.86
N PRO A 361 34.17 -16.43 2.51
CA PRO A 361 34.79 -17.57 1.82
C PRO A 361 36.30 -17.65 2.00
N LEU A 362 36.96 -16.54 2.40
CA LEU A 362 38.39 -16.53 2.72
C LEU A 362 38.69 -17.18 4.07
N GLN A 363 37.73 -17.15 5.00
CA GLN A 363 37.88 -17.74 6.32
C GLN A 363 37.33 -19.17 6.38
N LEU A 364 36.26 -19.45 5.62
CA LEU A 364 35.60 -20.76 5.55
C LEU A 364 35.43 -21.20 4.09
N PRO A 365 36.50 -21.62 3.39
CA PRO A 365 36.44 -21.97 1.96
C PRO A 365 35.64 -23.26 1.66
N HIS A 366 35.45 -24.12 2.66
CA HIS A 366 34.74 -25.40 2.53
C HIS A 366 33.43 -25.47 3.31
N HIS A 367 33.04 -24.35 3.95
CA HIS A 367 31.84 -24.29 4.79
C HIS A 367 31.09 -23.00 4.55
N VAL A 368 29.77 -23.06 4.67
CA VAL A 368 28.91 -21.88 4.65
C VAL A 368 28.13 -21.80 5.95
N GLN A 369 27.98 -20.58 6.48
CA GLN A 369 27.20 -20.34 7.69
C GLN A 369 26.01 -19.45 7.37
N ILE A 370 24.89 -19.72 8.04
CA ILE A 370 23.72 -18.84 8.05
C ILE A 370 23.21 -18.66 9.47
N VAL A 371 22.66 -17.48 9.74
CA VAL A 371 21.87 -17.23 10.95
C VAL A 371 20.39 -17.23 10.60
N TYR A 372 19.57 -17.86 11.43
CA TYR A 372 18.12 -17.86 11.24
C TYR A 372 17.42 -17.83 12.58
N MET A 373 16.26 -17.17 12.60
CA MET A 373 15.39 -17.09 13.76
C MET A 373 14.18 -17.98 13.54
N VAL A 374 13.77 -18.72 14.57
CA VAL A 374 12.51 -19.46 14.57
C VAL A 374 11.46 -18.60 15.23
N ASP A 375 10.44 -18.21 14.48
CA ASP A 375 9.25 -17.61 15.05
C ASP A 375 8.30 -18.69 15.56
N THR A 376 7.82 -18.53 16.79
CA THR A 376 6.90 -19.47 17.43
C THR A 376 5.68 -18.73 17.96
N TRP A 377 4.50 -19.27 17.72
CA TRP A 377 3.25 -18.69 18.22
C TRP A 377 2.31 -19.76 18.75
N ARG A 378 1.44 -19.36 19.68
CA ARG A 378 0.42 -20.24 20.27
C ARG A 378 -0.94 -19.97 19.64
N CYS A 379 -1.75 -21.01 19.50
CA CYS A 379 -3.14 -20.84 19.08
C CYS A 379 -3.92 -20.07 20.17
N SER A 380 -4.66 -19.04 19.76
CA SER A 380 -5.50 -18.26 20.68
C SER A 380 -6.61 -19.08 21.35
N ASN A 381 -7.13 -20.09 20.64
CA ASN A 381 -8.22 -20.94 21.11
C ASN A 381 -7.72 -22.20 21.82
N ASP A 382 -6.42 -22.50 21.72
CA ASP A 382 -5.77 -23.64 22.38
C ASP A 382 -4.29 -23.30 22.69
N PRO A 383 -4.00 -22.75 23.87
CA PRO A 383 -2.63 -22.35 24.24
C PRO A 383 -1.60 -23.49 24.29
N ASN A 384 -2.04 -24.75 24.22
CA ASN A 384 -1.16 -25.92 24.16
C ASN A 384 -0.67 -26.21 22.73
N LYS A 385 -1.37 -25.70 21.70
CA LYS A 385 -0.91 -25.82 20.31
C LYS A 385 0.09 -24.72 19.98
N VAL A 386 1.33 -25.13 19.74
CA VAL A 386 2.46 -24.25 19.36
C VAL A 386 2.79 -24.49 17.90
N PHE A 387 2.97 -23.41 17.15
CA PHE A 387 3.32 -23.42 15.74
C PHE A 387 4.67 -22.77 15.52
N MET A 388 5.32 -23.16 14.44
CA MET A 388 6.63 -22.64 14.04
C MET A 388 6.64 -22.36 12.54
N GLY A 389 7.44 -21.38 12.12
CA GLY A 389 7.69 -21.18 10.68
C GLY A 389 8.25 -22.45 10.04
N ALA A 390 7.74 -22.85 8.88
CA ALA A 390 8.02 -24.18 8.31
C ALA A 390 9.51 -24.47 8.05
N ALA A 391 10.20 -23.55 7.36
CA ALA A 391 11.63 -23.71 7.05
C ALA A 391 12.52 -23.56 8.29
N ALA A 392 12.30 -22.53 9.11
CA ALA A 392 13.08 -22.30 10.32
C ALA A 392 12.87 -23.41 11.37
N GLY A 393 11.63 -23.89 11.52
CA GLY A 393 11.28 -25.01 12.38
C GLY A 393 11.85 -26.35 11.87
N TYR A 394 11.93 -26.56 10.55
CA TYR A 394 12.68 -27.68 9.99
C TYR A 394 14.16 -27.59 10.36
N MET A 395 14.80 -26.44 10.10
CA MET A 395 16.22 -26.28 10.38
C MET A 395 16.56 -26.39 11.86
N SER A 396 15.70 -25.94 12.76
CA SER A 396 15.95 -26.02 14.21
C SER A 396 16.01 -27.44 14.77
N ARG A 397 15.54 -28.43 14.00
CA ARG A 397 15.61 -29.86 14.35
C ARG A 397 16.81 -30.58 13.74
N LEU A 398 17.57 -29.94 12.86
CA LEU A 398 18.73 -30.55 12.20
C LEU A 398 19.85 -30.83 13.20
N ALA A 399 20.42 -32.02 13.10
CA ALA A 399 21.56 -32.48 13.87
C ALA A 399 22.83 -32.60 13.01
N PRO A 400 24.04 -32.56 13.61
CA PRO A 400 25.27 -32.85 12.88
C PRO A 400 25.21 -34.20 12.16
N GLY A 401 25.60 -34.20 10.89
CA GLY A 401 25.55 -35.37 10.01
C GLY A 401 24.33 -35.42 9.07
N ASP A 402 23.26 -34.70 9.38
CA ASP A 402 22.09 -34.57 8.49
C ASP A 402 22.48 -33.94 7.14
N VAL A 403 21.69 -34.21 6.10
CA VAL A 403 21.89 -33.63 4.76
C VAL A 403 20.72 -32.74 4.40
N VAL A 404 21.03 -31.51 4.02
CA VAL A 404 20.06 -30.49 3.65
C VAL A 404 20.17 -30.20 2.15
N THR A 405 19.06 -30.30 1.44
CA THR A 405 18.97 -29.92 0.03
C THR A 405 19.01 -28.40 -0.10
N SER A 406 20.09 -27.86 -0.64
CA SER A 406 20.31 -26.42 -0.75
C SER A 406 20.93 -26.00 -2.08
N LEU A 407 20.78 -24.72 -2.43
CA LEU A 407 21.40 -24.10 -3.60
C LEU A 407 22.07 -22.79 -3.16
N LEU A 408 23.35 -22.62 -3.52
CA LEU A 408 24.02 -21.33 -3.41
C LEU A 408 23.66 -20.46 -4.61
N SER A 409 23.35 -19.21 -4.34
CA SER A 409 22.98 -18.23 -5.37
C SER A 409 23.64 -16.88 -5.08
N ARG A 410 23.93 -16.16 -6.15
CA ARG A 410 24.54 -14.83 -6.06
C ARG A 410 23.64 -13.88 -5.26
N GLY A 411 24.23 -13.17 -4.30
CA GLY A 411 23.54 -12.15 -3.54
C GLY A 411 23.28 -10.87 -4.34
N TYR A 412 22.49 -9.96 -3.75
CA TYR A 412 22.11 -8.72 -4.43
C TYR A 412 23.04 -7.54 -4.16
N PHE A 413 23.78 -7.58 -3.05
CA PHE A 413 24.74 -6.54 -2.72
C PHE A 413 25.93 -6.54 -3.68
N ARG A 414 26.22 -5.36 -4.23
CA ARG A 414 27.42 -5.05 -4.99
C ARG A 414 28.45 -4.45 -4.04
N LEU A 415 29.47 -5.23 -3.73
CA LEU A 415 30.52 -4.79 -2.82
C LEU A 415 31.45 -3.76 -3.51
N PRO A 416 31.96 -2.75 -2.77
CA PRO A 416 32.99 -1.87 -3.28
C PRO A 416 34.23 -2.67 -3.70
N THR A 417 34.84 -2.30 -4.82
CA THR A 417 36.07 -2.92 -5.32
C THR A 417 37.28 -2.57 -4.45
N SER A 418 37.30 -1.35 -3.90
CA SER A 418 38.35 -0.92 -2.95
C SER A 418 37.98 -1.29 -1.52
N LEU A 419 38.95 -1.86 -0.79
CA LEU A 419 38.81 -2.12 0.64
C LEU A 419 38.89 -0.84 1.49
N GLU A 420 39.33 0.28 0.91
CA GLU A 420 39.43 1.58 1.58
C GLU A 420 38.13 2.38 1.51
N THR A 421 37.14 1.96 0.73
CA THR A 421 35.83 2.62 0.67
C THR A 421 35.13 2.56 2.03
N PRO A 422 34.73 3.69 2.65
CA PRO A 422 34.00 3.69 3.91
C PRO A 422 32.65 2.98 3.80
N ILE A 423 32.23 2.31 4.87
CA ILE A 423 30.94 1.59 4.89
C ILE A 423 30.09 2.06 6.07
N LEU A 424 28.87 2.51 5.75
CA LEU A 424 27.82 2.80 6.71
C LEU A 424 26.76 1.70 6.64
N GLY A 425 26.66 0.90 7.69
CA GLY A 425 25.76 -0.26 7.77
C GLY A 425 24.61 -0.05 8.73
N VAL A 426 23.44 -0.58 8.37
CA VAL A 426 22.31 -0.81 9.29
C VAL A 426 21.96 -2.29 9.26
N ALA A 427 22.04 -2.95 10.42
CA ALA A 427 21.60 -4.32 10.62
C ALA A 427 20.42 -4.36 11.58
N LEU A 428 19.33 -5.07 11.24
CA LEU A 428 18.26 -5.38 12.19
C LEU A 428 18.20 -6.89 12.46
N GLY A 429 18.41 -7.30 13.70
CA GLY A 429 18.36 -8.72 14.11
C GLY A 429 19.25 -9.62 13.25
N THR A 430 18.65 -10.59 12.55
CA THR A 430 19.37 -11.52 11.65
C THR A 430 20.01 -10.84 10.43
N GLY A 431 19.67 -9.57 10.14
CA GLY A 431 20.36 -8.75 9.15
C GLY A 431 21.86 -8.55 9.44
N ILE A 432 22.32 -8.89 10.65
CA ILE A 432 23.75 -8.95 10.99
C ILE A 432 24.54 -9.94 10.10
N SER A 433 23.86 -10.90 9.45
CA SER A 433 24.48 -11.94 8.62
C SER A 433 25.49 -11.39 7.61
N PHE A 434 25.03 -10.47 6.77
CA PHE A 434 25.86 -9.87 5.73
C PHE A 434 27.05 -9.12 6.33
N PHE A 435 26.81 -8.30 7.36
CA PHE A 435 27.85 -7.50 8.00
C PHE A 435 28.90 -8.36 8.72
N ARG A 436 28.49 -9.50 9.30
CA ARG A 436 29.42 -10.47 9.88
C ARG A 436 30.34 -11.05 8.81
N ALA A 437 29.79 -11.51 7.68
CA ALA A 437 30.59 -12.04 6.58
C ALA A 437 31.57 -10.97 6.04
N LEU A 438 31.09 -9.73 5.89
CA LEU A 438 31.88 -8.60 5.43
C LEU A 438 33.02 -8.26 6.40
N LEU A 439 32.74 -8.23 7.71
CA LEU A 439 33.76 -8.01 8.75
C LEU A 439 34.82 -9.11 8.77
N GLN A 440 34.42 -10.38 8.66
CA GLN A 440 35.36 -11.51 8.53
C GLN A 440 36.27 -11.35 7.32
N HIS A 441 35.71 -10.94 6.18
CA HIS A 441 36.48 -10.74 4.95
C HIS A 441 37.46 -9.58 5.07
N ARG A 442 37.03 -8.46 5.66
CA ARG A 442 37.89 -7.28 5.88
C ARG A 442 38.98 -7.55 6.92
N ALA A 443 38.65 -8.29 7.97
CA ALA A 443 39.61 -8.74 8.97
C ALA A 443 40.69 -9.63 8.36
N TYR A 444 40.32 -10.58 7.48
CA TYR A 444 41.29 -11.39 6.76
C TYR A 444 42.29 -10.54 5.98
N HIS A 445 41.82 -9.56 5.20
CA HIS A 445 42.70 -8.68 4.42
C HIS A 445 43.58 -7.79 5.31
N HIS A 446 43.02 -7.28 6.41
CA HIS A 446 43.78 -6.53 7.41
C HIS A 446 44.93 -7.37 7.99
N ASP A 447 44.65 -8.63 8.34
CA ASP A 447 45.66 -9.56 8.89
C ASP A 447 46.73 -9.94 7.85
N HIS A 448 46.46 -9.72 6.56
CA HIS A 448 47.40 -9.88 5.46
C HIS A 448 48.00 -8.55 4.97
N ASN A 449 48.03 -7.53 5.85
CA ASN A 449 48.66 -6.23 5.62
C ASN A 449 48.06 -5.39 4.48
N GLN A 450 46.79 -5.62 4.13
CA GLN A 450 46.08 -4.70 3.24
C GLN A 450 45.42 -3.57 4.02
N THR A 451 45.39 -2.37 3.43
CA THR A 451 44.69 -1.24 3.99
C THR A 451 43.18 -1.46 3.86
N VAL A 452 42.48 -1.39 4.99
CA VAL A 452 41.01 -1.50 5.03
C VAL A 452 40.46 -0.32 5.81
N SER A 453 39.38 0.30 5.30
CA SER A 453 38.64 1.32 6.04
C SER A 453 37.88 0.74 7.25
N LYS A 454 37.53 1.61 8.20
CA LYS A 454 36.59 1.26 9.26
C LYS A 454 35.16 1.16 8.71
N MET A 455 34.35 0.27 9.29
CA MET A 455 32.90 0.20 9.04
C MET A 455 32.15 0.76 10.25
N ARG A 456 31.16 1.63 10.04
CA ARG A 456 30.20 2.00 11.08
C ARG A 456 28.95 1.16 10.94
N LEU A 457 28.51 0.51 12.02
CA LEU A 457 27.34 -0.36 12.00
C LEU A 457 26.34 0.05 13.07
N TYR A 458 25.16 0.48 12.65
CA TYR A 458 24.01 0.60 13.54
C TYR A 458 23.30 -0.75 13.64
N PHE A 459 23.31 -1.36 14.82
CA PHE A 459 22.76 -2.69 15.04
C PHE A 459 21.51 -2.64 15.92
N GLY A 460 20.34 -2.84 15.31
CA GLY A 460 19.04 -2.87 16.00
C GLY A 460 18.71 -4.26 16.54
N ILE A 461 18.53 -4.34 17.87
CA ILE A 461 18.19 -5.55 18.62
C ILE A 461 17.07 -5.25 19.65
N ARG A 462 16.46 -6.27 20.27
CA ARG A 462 15.48 -6.01 21.34
C ARG A 462 16.20 -5.79 22.66
N HIS A 463 17.06 -6.73 23.03
CA HIS A 463 17.70 -6.80 24.32
C HIS A 463 19.18 -7.16 24.20
N ALA A 464 20.07 -6.30 24.70
CA ALA A 464 21.51 -6.55 24.72
C ALA A 464 21.85 -7.89 25.40
N ALA A 465 21.13 -8.25 26.46
CA ALA A 465 21.39 -9.47 27.22
C ALA A 465 20.81 -10.76 26.59
N LYS A 466 19.99 -10.67 25.53
CA LYS A 466 19.27 -11.83 24.98
C LYS A 466 19.50 -12.07 23.50
N ASP A 467 19.51 -11.02 22.68
CA ASP A 467 19.57 -11.16 21.21
C ASP A 467 20.67 -10.31 20.54
N PHE A 468 21.73 -10.00 21.30
CA PHE A 468 22.97 -9.45 20.75
C PHE A 468 23.81 -10.56 20.10
N LEU A 469 23.46 -10.89 18.85
CA LEU A 469 24.14 -11.95 18.09
C LEU A 469 25.62 -11.60 17.85
N PHE A 470 26.50 -12.58 18.08
CA PHE A 470 27.95 -12.49 17.83
C PHE A 470 28.68 -11.39 18.62
N GLN A 471 28.21 -11.06 19.83
CA GLN A 471 28.76 -9.97 20.63
C GLN A 471 30.29 -10.02 20.78
N ASP A 472 30.85 -11.18 21.17
CA ASP A 472 32.30 -11.33 21.38
C ASP A 472 33.12 -11.09 20.10
N GLU A 473 32.62 -11.59 18.96
CA GLU A 473 33.25 -11.41 17.63
C GLU A 473 33.21 -9.93 17.22
N LEU A 474 32.07 -9.27 17.39
CA LEU A 474 31.92 -7.84 17.09
C LEU A 474 32.78 -6.96 18.00
N THR A 475 32.87 -7.28 19.30
CA THR A 475 33.77 -6.58 20.24
C THR A 475 35.24 -6.73 19.83
N ALA A 476 35.66 -7.91 19.36
CA ALA A 476 37.01 -8.11 18.84
C ALA A 476 37.31 -7.20 17.64
N TYR A 477 36.35 -7.02 16.72
CA TYR A 477 36.53 -6.10 15.58
C TYR A 477 36.56 -4.62 15.99
N VAL A 478 35.81 -4.23 17.01
CA VAL A 478 35.90 -2.88 17.59
C VAL A 478 37.30 -2.63 18.16
N ASN A 479 37.83 -3.57 18.95
CA ASN A 479 39.16 -3.46 19.56
C ASN A 479 40.29 -3.44 18.51
N ARG A 480 40.07 -4.04 17.34
CA ARG A 480 40.99 -4.02 16.20
C ARG A 480 40.88 -2.76 15.34
N GLY A 481 39.96 -1.85 15.64
CA GLY A 481 39.73 -0.63 14.85
C GLY A 481 39.04 -0.87 13.50
N LEU A 482 38.47 -2.06 13.27
CA LEU A 482 37.79 -2.42 12.02
C LEU A 482 36.30 -2.04 12.03
N LEU A 483 35.71 -1.92 13.23
CA LEU A 483 34.28 -1.69 13.43
C LEU A 483 34.03 -0.56 14.42
N GLU A 484 33.11 0.33 14.06
CA GLU A 484 32.49 1.31 14.93
C GLU A 484 31.03 0.88 15.16
N LEU A 485 30.78 0.17 16.26
CA LEU A 485 29.49 -0.47 16.53
C LEU A 485 28.57 0.46 17.35
N VAL A 486 27.36 0.67 16.86
CA VAL A 486 26.31 1.46 17.52
C VAL A 486 25.10 0.56 17.80
N PRO A 487 25.03 -0.12 18.95
CA PRO A 487 23.89 -0.94 19.31
C PRO A 487 22.66 -0.07 19.65
N ALA A 488 21.50 -0.49 19.17
CA ALA A 488 20.20 0.11 19.46
C ALA A 488 19.25 -0.94 20.04
N CYS A 489 19.14 -0.96 21.36
CA CYS A 489 18.32 -1.91 22.11
C CYS A 489 16.91 -1.36 22.34
N SER A 490 15.95 -1.82 21.56
CA SER A 490 14.59 -1.28 21.53
C SER A 490 13.74 -1.57 22.77
N HIS A 491 14.13 -2.54 23.60
CA HIS A 491 13.33 -3.00 24.75
C HIS A 491 14.09 -2.96 26.09
N ASP A 492 15.31 -2.43 26.13
CA ASP A 492 16.11 -2.35 27.36
C ASP A 492 15.85 -1.08 28.19
N SER A 493 15.17 -0.08 27.61
CA SER A 493 14.81 1.16 28.30
C SER A 493 13.33 1.50 28.11
N LYS A 494 12.86 2.56 28.78
CA LYS A 494 11.50 3.10 28.58
C LYS A 494 11.32 3.72 27.19
N ASP A 495 12.40 4.20 26.60
CA ASP A 495 12.40 4.83 25.28
C ASP A 495 12.65 3.76 24.21
N PHE A 496 11.89 3.79 23.13
CA PHE A 496 12.03 2.82 22.04
C PHE A 496 13.23 3.19 21.15
N VAL A 497 14.42 2.77 21.56
CA VAL A 497 15.68 3.08 20.87
C VAL A 497 15.85 2.21 19.63
N THR A 498 16.09 2.84 18.48
CA THR A 498 16.27 2.15 17.19
C THR A 498 17.48 2.70 16.44
N PRO A 499 18.00 2.04 15.39
CA PRO A 499 19.02 2.64 14.54
C PRO A 499 18.61 4.01 13.99
N VAL A 500 17.33 4.22 13.67
CA VAL A 500 16.78 5.52 13.25
C VAL A 500 17.03 6.60 14.29
N THR A 501 16.77 6.33 15.57
CA THR A 501 17.03 7.32 16.63
C THR A 501 18.52 7.57 16.77
N LYS A 502 19.36 6.53 16.70
CA LYS A 502 20.81 6.67 16.77
C LYS A 502 21.42 7.44 15.60
N ILE A 503 20.91 7.26 14.38
CA ILE A 503 21.33 8.03 13.20
C ILE A 503 21.06 9.52 13.41
N ARG A 504 19.89 9.87 13.97
CA ARG A 504 19.52 11.25 14.27
C ARG A 504 20.36 11.89 15.39
N ASP A 505 20.76 11.09 16.38
CA ASP A 505 21.59 11.56 17.49
C ASP A 505 23.04 11.87 17.07
N PHE A 506 23.52 11.25 15.98
CA PHE A 506 24.93 11.31 15.52
C PHE A 506 25.04 11.71 14.03
N PRO A 507 24.59 12.90 13.64
CA PRO A 507 24.51 13.28 12.24
C PRO A 507 25.87 13.53 11.59
N ASN A 508 26.86 14.03 12.34
CA ASN A 508 28.21 14.28 11.84
C ASN A 508 28.90 12.98 11.41
N GLU A 509 28.72 11.92 12.20
CA GLU A 509 29.26 10.60 11.94
C GLU A 509 28.59 9.92 10.75
N VAL A 510 27.35 10.27 10.42
CA VAL A 510 26.68 9.80 9.19
C VAL A 510 27.30 10.50 7.98
N ALA A 511 27.35 11.83 7.99
CA ALA A 511 27.94 12.62 6.90
C ALA A 511 29.41 12.25 6.65
N GLN A 512 30.20 12.07 7.72
CA GLN A 512 31.61 11.66 7.61
C GLN A 512 31.82 10.41 6.74
N TYR A 513 30.92 9.43 6.79
CA TYR A 513 31.06 8.22 5.98
C TYR A 513 30.56 8.46 4.55
N LEU A 514 29.41 9.12 4.38
CA LEU A 514 28.77 9.24 3.08
C LEU A 514 29.44 10.29 2.17
N ASP A 515 29.98 11.38 2.73
CA ASP A 515 30.67 12.43 1.99
C ASP A 515 32.02 11.98 1.42
N ASN A 516 32.63 10.95 2.02
CA ASN A 516 33.92 10.39 1.62
C ASN A 516 33.76 9.19 0.67
N ASP A 517 32.84 9.30 -0.29
CA ASP A 517 32.51 8.24 -1.25
C ASP A 517 32.09 6.90 -0.61
N GLY A 518 31.55 6.97 0.61
CA GLY A 518 31.11 5.79 1.33
C GLY A 518 29.89 5.12 0.71
N VAL A 519 29.74 3.83 1.03
CA VAL A 519 28.60 3.02 0.61
C VAL A 519 27.70 2.73 1.81
N TYR A 520 26.41 2.92 1.62
CA TYR A 520 25.35 2.57 2.56
C TYR A 520 24.81 1.17 2.26
N PHE A 521 24.78 0.33 3.29
CA PHE A 521 24.13 -0.98 3.27
C PHE A 521 23.06 -1.06 4.35
N TYR A 522 21.87 -1.53 3.98
CA TYR A 522 20.82 -1.93 4.91
C TYR A 522 20.55 -3.43 4.78
N CYS A 523 20.64 -4.19 5.87
CA CYS A 523 20.20 -5.59 5.90
C CYS A 523 19.26 -5.86 7.07
N GLY A 524 18.09 -6.45 6.80
CA GLY A 524 17.14 -6.80 7.85
C GLY A 524 15.68 -6.82 7.41
N ILE A 525 14.83 -6.21 8.21
CA ILE A 525 13.36 -6.26 8.05
C ILE A 525 12.92 -5.40 6.85
N GLY A 526 12.11 -5.97 5.96
CA GLY A 526 11.51 -5.30 4.81
C GLY A 526 10.34 -4.36 5.14
N GLY A 527 9.53 -4.05 4.12
CA GLY A 527 8.41 -3.13 4.22
C GLY A 527 8.88 -1.68 4.39
N THR A 528 8.25 -0.93 5.31
CA THR A 528 8.48 0.52 5.46
C THR A 528 9.74 0.88 6.25
N ILE A 529 10.39 -0.10 6.86
CA ILE A 529 11.50 0.12 7.80
C ILE A 529 12.74 0.73 7.14
N PRO A 530 13.22 0.28 5.95
CA PRO A 530 14.35 0.90 5.28
C PRO A 530 14.17 2.41 5.02
N TYR A 531 12.95 2.83 4.67
CA TYR A 531 12.62 4.24 4.38
C TYR A 531 12.69 5.13 5.61
N PHE A 532 12.41 4.60 6.81
CA PHE A 532 12.65 5.36 8.04
C PHE A 532 14.13 5.63 8.28
N HIS A 533 15.02 4.73 7.84
CA HIS A 533 16.47 4.94 7.91
C HIS A 533 16.92 5.92 6.84
N GLU A 534 16.36 5.81 5.63
CA GLU A 534 16.57 6.78 4.54
C GLU A 534 16.25 8.21 5.00
N ALA A 535 15.02 8.45 5.47
CA ALA A 535 14.60 9.76 5.96
C ALA A 535 15.44 10.26 7.15
N ALA A 536 15.91 9.35 8.01
CA ALA A 536 16.79 9.71 9.12
C ALA A 536 18.18 10.14 8.65
N ILE A 537 18.71 9.48 7.63
CA ILE A 537 20.00 9.82 7.01
C ILE A 537 19.88 11.14 6.24
N GLU A 538 18.82 11.35 5.46
CA GLU A 538 18.56 12.63 4.79
C GLU A 538 18.52 13.79 5.80
N THR A 539 17.81 13.60 6.91
CA THR A 539 17.76 14.60 8.00
C THR A 539 19.13 14.82 8.64
N ALA A 540 19.93 13.77 8.80
CA ALA A 540 21.29 13.86 9.34
C ALA A 540 22.21 14.66 8.41
N LEU A 541 22.21 14.34 7.11
CA LEU A 541 22.97 15.09 6.09
C LEU A 541 22.51 16.54 6.03
N GLN A 542 21.20 16.79 6.05
CA GLN A 542 20.63 18.15 6.03
C GLN A 542 21.18 18.98 7.20
N THR A 543 21.25 18.38 8.39
CA THR A 543 21.75 19.03 9.60
C THR A 543 23.22 19.41 9.47
N VAL A 544 24.05 18.55 8.87
CA VAL A 544 25.51 18.76 8.74
C VAL A 544 25.82 19.72 7.60
N HIS A 545 25.22 19.51 6.42
CA HIS A 545 25.42 20.32 5.22
C HIS A 545 24.78 21.70 5.32
N LYS A 546 23.83 21.89 6.26
CA LYS A 546 23.01 23.10 6.40
C LYS A 546 22.24 23.42 5.11
N SER A 547 21.74 22.38 4.46
CA SER A 547 21.02 22.40 3.19
C SER A 547 19.50 22.26 3.38
N THR A 548 18.75 22.21 2.29
CA THR A 548 17.32 21.87 2.32
C THR A 548 17.14 20.35 2.29
N LEU A 549 16.06 19.85 2.88
CA LEU A 549 15.75 18.41 2.85
C LEU A 549 15.63 17.89 1.41
N ALA A 550 15.05 18.69 0.50
CA ALA A 550 14.93 18.33 -0.92
C ALA A 550 16.29 18.09 -1.59
N ALA A 551 17.31 18.90 -1.27
CA ALA A 551 18.66 18.70 -1.81
C ALA A 551 19.29 17.39 -1.31
N GLU A 552 19.05 17.00 -0.06
CA GLU A 552 19.59 15.73 0.46
C GLU A 552 18.85 14.50 -0.05
N MET A 553 17.55 14.64 -0.36
CA MET A 553 16.80 13.61 -1.07
C MET A 553 17.41 13.35 -2.47
N GLU A 554 17.76 14.41 -3.20
CA GLU A 554 18.46 14.30 -4.49
C GLU A 554 19.84 13.63 -4.34
N THR A 555 20.62 13.99 -3.31
CA THR A 555 21.90 13.34 -2.99
C THR A 555 21.73 11.83 -2.77
N VAL A 556 20.73 11.44 -1.97
CA VAL A 556 20.44 10.02 -1.69
C VAL A 556 19.96 9.30 -2.95
N ASP A 557 19.17 9.95 -3.81
CA ASP A 557 18.75 9.38 -5.09
C ASP A 557 19.93 9.18 -6.05
N GLU A 558 20.89 10.11 -6.11
CA GLU A 558 22.14 9.92 -6.84
C GLU A 558 22.95 8.74 -6.28
N MET A 559 22.99 8.57 -4.96
CA MET A 559 23.63 7.40 -4.34
C MET A 559 22.96 6.08 -4.74
N LYS A 560 21.63 6.05 -4.87
CA LYS A 560 20.90 4.88 -5.38
C LYS A 560 21.27 4.59 -6.82
N LEU A 561 21.31 5.62 -7.68
CA LEU A 561 21.66 5.49 -9.10
C LEU A 561 23.09 5.01 -9.32
N THR A 562 24.03 5.48 -8.50
CA THR A 562 25.46 5.11 -8.56
C THR A 562 25.78 3.79 -7.85
N GLY A 563 24.80 3.16 -7.19
CA GLY A 563 24.98 1.93 -6.43
C GLY A 563 25.69 2.10 -5.09
N ARG A 564 25.87 3.34 -4.60
CA ARG A 564 26.37 3.63 -3.25
C ARG A 564 25.29 3.47 -2.17
N TRP A 565 24.02 3.34 -2.54
CA TRP A 565 22.92 3.07 -1.62
C TRP A 565 22.28 1.72 -1.94
N GLN A 566 22.41 0.75 -1.03
CA GLN A 566 21.95 -0.61 -1.27
C GLN A 566 21.16 -1.17 -0.08
N VAL A 567 20.06 -1.84 -0.39
CA VAL A 567 19.11 -2.37 0.58
C VAL A 567 18.83 -3.83 0.26
N GLU A 568 19.09 -4.71 1.21
CA GLU A 568 18.67 -6.11 1.19
C GLU A 568 17.74 -6.33 2.38
N ALA A 569 16.43 -6.30 2.12
CA ALA A 569 15.43 -6.42 3.16
C ALA A 569 14.49 -7.59 2.87
N PHE A 570 14.16 -8.35 3.91
CA PHE A 570 13.30 -9.51 3.82
C PHE A 570 11.97 -9.20 4.51
N SER A 571 10.88 -9.31 3.77
CA SER A 571 9.53 -9.31 4.34
C SER A 571 9.21 -10.72 4.86
N SER A 572 8.49 -10.81 5.96
CA SER A 572 7.82 -12.07 6.30
C SER A 572 6.73 -12.31 5.26
N CYS A 573 6.89 -13.34 4.41
CA CYS A 573 5.75 -13.92 3.73
C CYS A 573 4.75 -14.37 4.82
N LEU A 574 3.56 -13.74 4.83
CA LEU A 574 2.51 -13.68 5.86
C LEU A 574 2.62 -12.48 6.82
N ASP A 575 1.93 -11.39 6.47
CA ASP A 575 1.39 -10.38 7.39
C ASP A 575 2.30 -9.92 8.54
N HIS A 576 3.42 -9.27 8.22
CA HIS A 576 4.08 -8.33 9.15
C HIS A 576 4.04 -6.87 8.69
N GLU A 577 3.20 -6.51 7.71
CA GLU A 577 2.91 -5.10 7.41
C GLU A 577 1.73 -4.54 8.21
N ASN A 578 1.32 -5.27 9.26
CA ASN A 578 0.81 -4.66 10.48
C ASN A 578 1.92 -4.27 11.47
N ALA A 579 3.21 -4.35 11.12
CA ALA A 579 4.26 -3.77 11.98
C ALA A 579 4.23 -2.23 12.00
N LEU A 580 3.45 -1.56 11.14
CA LEU A 580 3.03 -0.17 11.36
C LEU A 580 1.93 -0.02 12.41
N GLN A 581 1.24 -1.11 12.79
CA GLN A 581 0.46 -1.16 14.04
C GLN A 581 1.36 -1.14 15.28
N HIS A 582 2.70 -1.17 15.16
CA HIS A 582 3.57 -0.80 16.29
C HIS A 582 3.82 0.70 16.45
N GLN A 583 3.24 1.57 15.61
CA GLN A 583 2.88 2.93 16.05
C GLN A 583 1.56 2.98 16.84
N GLN A 584 0.80 1.87 16.97
CA GLN A 584 -0.29 1.75 17.95
C GLN A 584 0.23 1.52 19.38
N LYS A 585 1.53 1.66 19.68
CA LYS A 585 1.97 1.93 21.07
C LYS A 585 1.80 3.39 21.50
N VAL A 586 0.68 3.99 21.09
CA VAL A 586 -0.07 4.97 21.90
C VAL A 586 -1.43 4.39 22.36
N GLN A 587 -1.85 3.20 21.93
CA GLN A 587 -3.04 2.48 22.43
C GLN A 587 -2.79 1.70 23.73
N THR A 588 -2.01 2.29 24.64
CA THR A 588 -2.20 2.08 26.09
C THR A 588 -2.45 3.39 26.83
N LYS A 589 -2.88 4.45 26.12
CA LYS A 589 -3.65 5.53 26.75
C LYS A 589 -5.10 5.35 26.35
N LYS A 590 -5.86 4.74 27.28
CA LYS A 590 -7.32 4.58 27.38
C LYS A 590 -8.10 5.03 26.14
N GLU A 591 -8.86 4.13 25.52
CA GLU A 591 -9.90 4.43 24.52
C GLU A 591 -10.90 5.53 24.97
N ASP A 592 -10.91 5.87 26.26
CA ASP A 592 -11.69 6.98 26.84
C ASP A 592 -10.94 8.32 26.94
N THR A 593 -9.71 8.45 26.41
CA THR A 593 -8.96 9.72 26.50
C THR A 593 -9.46 10.66 25.40
N PRO A 594 -10.08 11.81 25.75
CA PRO A 594 -10.56 12.74 24.74
C PRO A 594 -9.44 13.17 23.80
N ILE A 595 -9.73 13.30 22.51
CA ILE A 595 -8.79 13.71 21.47
C ILE A 595 -8.12 15.04 21.83
N SER A 596 -8.83 15.92 22.54
CA SER A 596 -8.29 17.18 23.06
C SER A 596 -7.10 16.99 24.01
N ASP A 597 -7.09 15.90 24.76
CA ASP A 597 -6.05 15.57 25.74
C ASP A 597 -4.89 14.84 25.04
N VAL A 598 -5.17 14.14 23.93
CA VAL A 598 -4.18 13.49 23.07
C VAL A 598 -3.35 14.53 22.32
N VAL A 599 -4.00 15.51 21.70
CA VAL A 599 -3.30 16.53 20.89
C VAL A 599 -2.73 17.67 21.72
N GLY A 600 -3.17 17.83 22.97
CA GLY A 600 -2.72 18.88 23.88
C GLY A 600 -2.98 20.29 23.34
N ASP A 601 -2.13 21.23 23.71
CA ASP A 601 -2.11 22.57 23.10
C ASP A 601 -1.31 22.52 21.80
N CYS A 602 -2.02 22.71 20.69
CA CYS A 602 -1.46 22.68 19.34
C CYS A 602 -1.73 24.00 18.60
N ALA A 603 -0.93 24.29 17.58
CA ALA A 603 -1.03 25.56 16.84
C ALA A 603 -2.38 25.67 16.09
N MET A 604 -2.90 24.54 15.62
CA MET A 604 -4.20 24.38 14.98
C MET A 604 -4.76 22.99 15.27
N PHE A 605 -6.03 22.74 14.98
CA PHE A 605 -6.57 21.39 14.95
C PHE A 605 -7.55 21.28 13.78
N CYS A 606 -7.20 20.46 12.78
CA CYS A 606 -8.04 20.26 11.59
C CYS A 606 -8.08 18.77 11.24
N PHE A 607 -9.26 18.18 11.19
CA PHE A 607 -9.50 16.79 10.79
C PHE A 607 -10.50 16.66 9.64
N GLN A 608 -10.58 17.71 8.81
CA GLN A 608 -11.51 17.80 7.69
C GLN A 608 -11.27 16.75 6.58
N CYS A 609 -10.05 16.21 6.44
CA CYS A 609 -9.71 15.21 5.42
C CYS A 609 -9.19 13.91 6.04
N GLY A 610 -9.33 12.79 5.32
CA GLY A 610 -8.82 11.48 5.76
C GLY A 610 -7.28 11.37 5.76
N GLN A 611 -6.59 12.30 5.10
CA GLN A 611 -5.12 12.31 4.97
C GLN A 611 -4.42 13.06 6.11
N THR A 612 -5.09 13.31 7.23
CA THR A 612 -4.51 14.08 8.34
C THR A 612 -3.21 13.46 8.86
N ASN A 613 -2.31 14.32 9.34
CA ASN A 613 -1.06 13.88 9.95
C ASN A 613 -1.35 12.88 11.07
N GLN A 614 -0.79 11.66 10.95
CA GLN A 614 -0.96 10.56 11.92
C GLN A 614 -2.41 10.07 12.13
N GLY A 615 -3.36 10.45 11.27
CA GLY A 615 -4.76 9.99 11.36
C GLY A 615 -5.56 10.53 12.55
N ILE A 616 -5.02 11.51 13.30
CA ILE A 616 -5.66 12.10 14.50
C ILE A 616 -6.07 13.57 14.31
N GLY A 617 -5.72 14.18 13.18
CA GLY A 617 -5.87 15.61 12.91
C GLY A 617 -4.54 16.34 12.74
N CYS A 618 -4.53 17.38 11.92
CA CYS A 618 -3.36 18.23 11.71
C CYS A 618 -3.20 19.23 12.87
N THR A 619 -2.06 19.21 13.55
CA THR A 619 -1.82 19.98 14.80
C THR A 619 -0.87 21.17 14.65
N LYS A 620 -0.02 21.18 13.61
CA LYS A 620 0.98 22.24 13.35
C LYS A 620 0.71 23.01 12.05
N ILE A 621 0.54 22.26 10.97
CA ILE A 621 0.14 22.74 9.64
C ILE A 621 -0.71 21.64 9.00
N GLY A 622 -1.67 22.00 8.16
CA GLY A 622 -2.43 21.05 7.36
C GLY A 622 -1.51 20.31 6.39
N VAL A 623 -1.76 19.03 6.15
CA VAL A 623 -1.08 18.25 5.09
C VAL A 623 -1.29 18.86 3.70
N CYS A 624 -2.37 19.63 3.53
CA CYS A 624 -2.67 20.42 2.34
C CYS A 624 -1.99 21.80 2.31
N GLY A 625 -1.16 22.14 3.29
CA GLY A 625 -0.54 23.47 3.43
C GLY A 625 -1.38 24.50 4.20
N LYS A 626 -2.59 24.15 4.68
CA LYS A 626 -3.44 25.05 5.48
C LYS A 626 -2.70 25.51 6.75
N THR A 627 -2.54 26.82 6.91
CA THR A 627 -1.84 27.40 8.07
C THR A 627 -2.75 27.49 9.30
N PRO A 628 -2.19 27.59 10.52
CA PRO A 628 -2.97 27.82 11.73
C PRO A 628 -3.87 29.05 11.71
N THR A 629 -3.38 30.15 11.11
CA THR A 629 -4.14 31.39 10.92
C THR A 629 -5.40 31.13 10.10
N VAL A 630 -5.24 30.49 8.93
CA VAL A 630 -6.35 30.19 8.02
C VAL A 630 -7.33 29.23 8.68
N ALA A 631 -6.84 28.21 9.41
CA ALA A 631 -7.71 27.28 10.12
C ALA A 631 -8.60 28.00 11.15
N ALA A 632 -8.02 28.89 11.97
CA ALA A 632 -8.78 29.67 12.94
C ALA A 632 -9.81 30.61 12.27
N LEU A 633 -9.44 31.25 11.15
CA LEU A 633 -10.35 32.13 10.42
C LEU A 633 -11.49 31.35 9.74
N GLN A 634 -11.23 30.14 9.23
CA GLN A 634 -12.28 29.27 8.69
C GLN A 634 -13.27 28.83 9.77
N ASP A 635 -12.77 28.45 10.96
CA ASP A 635 -13.61 28.11 12.10
C ASP A 635 -14.49 29.30 12.53
N LEU A 636 -13.91 30.51 12.56
CA LEU A 636 -14.64 31.74 12.88
C LEU A 636 -15.69 32.08 11.82
N LEU A 637 -15.37 31.94 10.54
CA LEU A 637 -16.32 32.18 9.46
C LEU A 637 -17.52 31.22 9.55
N VAL A 638 -17.27 29.92 9.76
CA VAL A 638 -18.34 28.94 9.94
C VAL A 638 -19.21 29.28 11.14
N ASP A 639 -18.62 29.73 12.26
CA ASP A 639 -19.39 30.18 13.42
C ASP A 639 -20.30 31.37 13.10
N HIS A 640 -19.77 32.39 12.42
CA HIS A 640 -20.55 33.55 11.99
C HIS A 640 -21.66 33.20 10.98
N LEU A 641 -21.38 32.27 10.05
CA LEU A 641 -22.39 31.79 9.10
C LEU A 641 -23.54 31.07 9.81
N LYS A 642 -23.29 30.43 10.96
CA LYS A 642 -24.36 29.86 11.78
C LYS A 642 -25.28 30.93 12.37
N HIS A 643 -24.71 32.04 12.85
CA HIS A 643 -25.51 33.16 13.37
C HIS A 643 -26.37 33.81 12.28
N LEU A 644 -25.77 34.08 11.11
CA LEU A 644 -26.48 34.58 9.94
C LEU A 644 -27.62 33.63 9.54
N SER A 645 -27.31 32.33 9.48
CA SER A 645 -28.26 31.29 9.07
C SER A 645 -29.41 31.11 10.04
N TRP A 646 -29.18 31.30 11.33
CA TRP A 646 -30.26 31.28 12.32
C TRP A 646 -31.29 32.35 12.01
N TYR A 647 -30.90 33.60 11.72
CA TYR A 647 -31.85 34.64 11.34
C TYR A 647 -32.54 34.32 10.01
N ALA A 648 -31.79 33.92 8.98
CA ALA A 648 -32.37 33.57 7.68
C ALA A 648 -33.42 32.45 7.80
N HIS A 649 -33.14 31.42 8.61
CA HIS A 649 -34.09 30.35 8.90
C HIS A 649 -35.34 30.85 9.64
N HIS A 650 -35.18 31.69 10.68
CA HIS A 650 -36.31 32.17 11.47
C HIS A 650 -37.16 33.22 10.74
N ILE A 651 -36.57 34.05 9.89
CA ILE A 651 -37.32 34.94 9.00
C ILE A 651 -38.18 34.11 8.05
N ARG A 652 -37.59 33.08 7.41
CA ARG A 652 -38.30 32.19 6.49
C ARG A 652 -39.40 31.36 7.19
N ALA A 653 -39.24 31.06 8.48
CA ALA A 653 -40.29 30.41 9.27
C ALA A 653 -41.50 31.33 9.54
N VAL A 654 -41.30 32.65 9.60
CA VAL A 654 -42.36 33.65 9.80
C VAL A 654 -42.94 34.13 8.45
N ASP A 655 -42.11 34.23 7.42
CA ASP A 655 -42.49 34.63 6.06
C ASP A 655 -41.82 33.73 5.01
N PRO A 656 -42.45 32.62 4.62
CA PRO A 656 -41.86 31.64 3.70
C PRO A 656 -41.52 32.18 2.30
N ASP A 657 -42.22 33.23 1.86
CA ASP A 657 -42.09 33.83 0.52
C ASP A 657 -41.11 35.03 0.48
N VAL A 658 -40.29 35.18 1.52
CA VAL A 658 -39.35 36.31 1.68
C VAL A 658 -38.27 36.31 0.57
N ALA A 659 -38.36 37.27 -0.36
CA ALA A 659 -37.44 37.37 -1.50
C ALA A 659 -36.10 38.07 -1.16
N SER A 660 -36.04 38.83 -0.07
CA SER A 660 -34.85 39.59 0.36
C SER A 660 -33.66 38.70 0.76
N LEU A 661 -33.88 37.40 0.99
CA LEU A 661 -32.83 36.46 1.38
C LEU A 661 -31.98 35.94 0.21
N ALA A 662 -32.35 36.17 -1.04
CA ALA A 662 -31.68 35.56 -2.20
C ALA A 662 -30.16 35.87 -2.29
N GLU A 663 -29.77 37.11 -1.97
CA GLU A 663 -28.35 37.49 -1.93
C GLU A 663 -27.61 36.79 -0.80
N ILE A 664 -28.27 36.64 0.35
CA ILE A 664 -27.72 36.03 1.57
C ILE A 664 -27.59 34.52 1.41
N ASP A 665 -28.56 33.87 0.76
CA ASP A 665 -28.54 32.45 0.40
C ASP A 665 -27.30 32.15 -0.46
N ARG A 666 -27.09 32.93 -1.54
CA ARG A 666 -25.92 32.79 -2.43
C ARG A 666 -24.61 33.12 -1.73
N PHE A 667 -24.58 34.18 -0.93
CA PHE A 667 -23.39 34.54 -0.15
C PHE A 667 -22.98 33.43 0.82
N THR A 668 -23.95 32.87 1.57
CA THR A 668 -23.71 31.80 2.54
C THR A 668 -23.13 30.56 1.86
N LEU A 669 -23.63 30.24 0.66
CA LEU A 669 -23.11 29.16 -0.17
C LEU A 669 -21.63 29.34 -0.48
N VAL A 670 -21.27 30.48 -1.08
CA VAL A 670 -19.90 30.79 -1.52
C VAL A 670 -18.95 30.88 -0.32
N ALA A 671 -19.38 31.54 0.74
CA ALA A 671 -18.59 31.68 1.97
C ALA A 671 -18.34 30.30 2.61
N LEU A 672 -19.34 29.42 2.65
CA LEU A 672 -19.18 28.07 3.20
C LEU A 672 -18.26 27.21 2.32
N PHE A 673 -18.47 27.21 1.01
CA PHE A 673 -17.63 26.49 0.05
C PHE A 673 -16.16 26.91 0.16
N SER A 674 -15.88 28.20 0.39
CA SER A 674 -14.51 28.71 0.58
C SER A 674 -13.75 28.07 1.76
N THR A 675 -14.47 27.48 2.72
CA THR A 675 -13.88 26.78 3.88
C THR A 675 -13.64 25.28 3.64
N LEU A 676 -13.90 24.78 2.42
CA LEU A 676 -13.57 23.41 2.03
C LEU A 676 -12.04 23.25 1.86
N THR A 677 -11.51 22.03 2.01
CA THR A 677 -10.08 21.79 1.83
C THR A 677 -9.66 22.09 0.40
N ASN A 678 -8.45 22.63 0.21
CA ASN A 678 -7.84 22.94 -1.09
C ASN A 678 -8.56 23.98 -1.96
N VAL A 679 -9.56 24.70 -1.41
CA VAL A 679 -10.29 25.75 -2.16
C VAL A 679 -9.63 27.12 -1.99
N ASN A 680 -9.43 27.57 -0.75
CA ASN A 680 -8.87 28.89 -0.48
C ASN A 680 -8.07 28.90 0.82
N PHE A 681 -6.81 29.34 0.75
CA PHE A 681 -5.92 29.53 1.91
C PHE A 681 -5.42 30.97 2.06
N ASP A 682 -6.07 31.93 1.40
CA ASP A 682 -5.80 33.36 1.60
C ASP A 682 -6.54 33.87 2.84
N ALA A 683 -5.76 34.21 3.87
CA ALA A 683 -6.29 34.73 5.13
C ALA A 683 -7.06 36.05 4.94
N THR A 684 -6.63 36.91 4.00
CA THR A 684 -7.28 38.21 3.72
C THR A 684 -8.70 37.98 3.21
N ARG A 685 -8.89 36.96 2.37
CA ARG A 685 -10.21 36.61 1.85
C ARG A 685 -11.17 36.17 2.97
N PHE A 686 -10.69 35.41 3.94
CA PHE A 686 -11.52 35.02 5.09
C PHE A 686 -11.87 36.21 5.99
N VAL A 687 -10.95 37.15 6.20
CA VAL A 687 -11.27 38.41 6.91
C VAL A 687 -12.42 39.15 6.22
N THR A 688 -12.37 39.29 4.90
CA THR A 688 -13.46 39.89 4.12
C THR A 688 -14.78 39.14 4.27
N PHE A 689 -14.77 37.81 4.15
CA PHE A 689 -15.99 37.01 4.34
C PHE A 689 -16.56 37.14 5.75
N ILE A 690 -15.72 37.18 6.79
CA ILE A 690 -16.17 37.37 8.18
C ILE A 690 -16.84 38.74 8.35
N GLN A 691 -16.28 39.79 7.77
CA GLN A 691 -16.85 41.15 7.80
C GLN A 691 -18.17 41.23 7.04
N GLN A 692 -18.25 40.65 5.84
CA GLN A 692 -19.48 40.58 5.06
C GLN A 692 -20.57 39.80 5.80
N THR A 693 -20.21 38.66 6.40
CA THR A 693 -21.14 37.84 7.20
C THR A 693 -21.68 38.64 8.39
N LYS A 694 -20.83 39.43 9.06
CA LYS A 694 -21.28 40.33 10.13
C LYS A 694 -22.27 41.37 9.61
N GLY A 695 -21.95 42.04 8.50
CA GLY A 695 -22.83 43.04 7.88
C GLY A 695 -24.21 42.48 7.51
N TYR A 696 -24.26 41.30 6.87
CA TYR A 696 -25.53 40.63 6.59
C TYR A 696 -26.26 40.19 7.85
N THR A 697 -25.56 39.70 8.88
CA THR A 697 -26.18 39.36 10.17
C THR A 697 -26.82 40.58 10.83
N ASP A 698 -26.17 41.75 10.73
CA ASP A 698 -26.69 43.00 11.27
C ASP A 698 -27.96 43.47 10.54
N GLN A 699 -27.98 43.33 9.21
CA GLN A 699 -29.16 43.56 8.37
C GLN A 699 -30.31 42.60 8.76
N LEU A 700 -30.04 41.30 8.81
CA LEU A 700 -31.05 40.29 9.14
C LEU A 700 -31.63 40.45 10.54
N THR A 701 -30.85 40.98 11.49
CA THR A 701 -31.36 41.28 12.83
C THR A 701 -32.50 42.31 12.78
N GLN A 702 -32.33 43.37 11.98
CA GLN A 702 -33.35 44.41 11.82
C GLN A 702 -34.56 43.88 11.04
N GLU A 703 -34.30 43.11 9.99
CA GLU A 703 -35.33 42.50 9.16
C GLU A 703 -36.18 41.49 9.94
N TYR A 704 -35.56 40.64 10.76
CA TYR A 704 -36.29 39.68 11.59
C TYR A 704 -37.23 40.37 12.57
N ALA A 705 -36.79 41.46 13.21
CA ALA A 705 -37.64 42.26 14.08
C ALA A 705 -38.82 42.87 13.32
N ALA A 706 -38.57 43.43 12.13
CA ALA A 706 -39.60 44.03 11.29
C ALA A 706 -40.63 43.00 10.78
N VAL A 707 -40.18 41.84 10.32
CA VAL A 707 -41.04 40.75 9.83
C VAL A 707 -41.87 40.16 10.97
N CYS A 708 -41.28 39.92 12.13
CA CYS A 708 -42.01 39.48 13.33
C CYS A 708 -43.10 40.49 13.72
N GLN A 709 -42.76 41.78 13.75
CA GLN A 709 -43.71 42.84 14.04
C GLN A 709 -44.84 42.89 13.00
N ALA A 710 -44.51 42.83 11.71
CA ALA A 710 -45.49 42.88 10.61
C ALA A 710 -46.45 41.69 10.59
N LYS A 711 -45.97 40.49 10.95
CA LYS A 711 -46.76 39.25 10.98
C LYS A 711 -47.38 38.95 12.34
N GLY A 712 -47.13 39.79 13.37
CA GLY A 712 -47.68 39.62 14.71
C GLY A 712 -47.11 38.41 15.47
N VAL A 713 -45.89 37.98 15.14
CA VAL A 713 -45.20 36.83 15.78
C VAL A 713 -44.17 37.35 16.77
N ALA A 714 -44.11 36.76 17.96
CA ALA A 714 -43.08 37.10 18.94
C ALA A 714 -41.70 36.58 18.47
N PRO A 715 -40.64 37.41 18.44
CA PRO A 715 -39.30 36.96 18.07
C PRO A 715 -38.78 35.86 19.01
N SER A 716 -38.13 34.85 18.43
CA SER A 716 -37.44 33.81 19.20
C SER A 716 -36.20 34.38 19.89
N PRO A 717 -35.85 33.89 21.10
CA PRO A 717 -34.66 34.35 21.80
C PRO A 717 -33.39 33.90 21.08
N VAL A 718 -32.47 34.84 20.85
CA VAL A 718 -31.18 34.57 20.20
C VAL A 718 -30.28 33.74 21.13
N PRO A 719 -29.74 32.59 20.71
CA PRO A 719 -29.03 31.67 21.60
C PRO A 719 -27.59 32.08 21.96
N TRP A 720 -27.07 33.18 21.41
CA TRP A 720 -25.72 33.69 21.68
C TRP A 720 -25.72 35.15 22.16
N LYS A 721 -24.60 35.58 22.76
CA LYS A 721 -24.36 36.99 23.12
C LYS A 721 -23.66 37.69 21.96
N ARG A 722 -24.27 38.77 21.46
CA ARG A 722 -23.71 39.58 20.37
C ARG A 722 -22.59 40.47 20.90
N THR A 723 -21.49 40.55 20.16
CA THR A 723 -20.38 41.49 20.42
C THR A 723 -20.46 42.67 19.44
N GLU A 724 -20.52 43.89 19.98
CA GLU A 724 -20.64 45.12 19.19
C GLU A 724 -19.33 45.54 18.53
N ALA A 725 -18.19 44.97 18.92
CA ALA A 725 -16.89 45.33 18.36
C ALA A 725 -16.77 44.93 16.87
N ASN A 726 -16.42 45.90 16.03
CA ASN A 726 -15.94 45.68 14.66
C ASN A 726 -14.44 45.42 14.73
N VAL A 727 -14.09 44.17 15.04
CA VAL A 727 -12.70 43.71 15.02
C VAL A 727 -12.28 43.50 13.57
N VAL A 728 -11.28 44.27 13.12
CA VAL A 728 -10.67 44.15 11.78
C VAL A 728 -9.25 43.60 11.83
N ASP A 729 -8.67 43.51 13.03
CA ASP A 729 -7.34 42.99 13.24
C ASP A 729 -7.32 41.46 13.10
N ILE A 730 -6.40 40.95 12.27
CA ILE A 730 -6.34 39.52 11.96
C ILE A 730 -5.94 38.68 13.17
N GLU A 731 -5.11 39.19 14.09
CA GLU A 731 -4.68 38.45 15.27
C GLU A 731 -5.84 38.29 16.26
N GLU A 732 -6.64 39.35 16.44
CA GLU A 732 -7.86 39.31 17.25
C GLU A 732 -8.92 38.37 16.65
N LEU A 733 -9.08 38.34 15.32
CA LEU A 733 -9.95 37.39 14.63
C LEU A 733 -9.45 35.95 14.79
N VAL A 734 -8.15 35.70 14.64
CA VAL A 734 -7.54 34.37 14.89
C VAL A 734 -7.76 33.93 16.34
N ALA A 735 -7.57 34.83 17.31
CA ALA A 735 -7.82 34.54 18.72
C ALA A 735 -9.29 34.21 18.98
N SER A 736 -10.22 34.86 18.28
CA SER A 736 -11.66 34.56 18.35
C SER A 736 -11.98 33.22 17.70
N GLY A 737 -11.39 32.92 16.54
CA GLY A 737 -11.51 31.64 15.84
C GLY A 737 -11.08 30.46 16.70
N LYS A 738 -9.95 30.58 17.42
CA LYS A 738 -9.49 29.54 18.36
C LYS A 738 -10.48 29.23 19.48
N LYS A 739 -11.33 30.19 19.89
CA LYS A 739 -12.34 29.99 20.95
C LYS A 739 -13.55 29.20 20.47
N VAL A 740 -13.92 29.35 19.19
CA VAL A 740 -15.09 28.67 18.57
C VAL A 740 -14.71 27.43 17.76
N GLY A 741 -13.41 27.25 17.48
CA GLY A 741 -12.87 26.14 16.72
C GLY A 741 -13.05 24.78 17.38
N VAL A 742 -12.85 23.72 16.60
CA VAL A 742 -13.30 22.38 17.00
C VAL A 742 -12.60 21.87 18.26
N LEU A 743 -11.30 22.15 18.42
CA LEU A 743 -10.56 21.75 19.62
C LEU A 743 -11.14 22.36 20.91
N SER A 744 -11.61 23.61 20.86
CA SER A 744 -12.28 24.27 21.98
C SER A 744 -13.58 23.54 22.34
N ARG A 745 -14.35 23.13 21.33
CA ARG A 745 -15.59 22.38 21.52
C ARG A 745 -15.37 20.97 22.06
N LEU A 746 -14.33 20.28 21.60
CA LEU A 746 -13.92 18.98 22.14
C LEU A 746 -13.55 19.09 23.63
N ARG A 747 -12.78 20.13 23.99
CA ARG A 747 -12.42 20.42 25.39
C ARG A 747 -13.64 20.72 26.26
N ALA A 748 -14.58 21.53 25.76
CA ALA A 748 -15.76 21.95 26.50
C ALA A 748 -16.80 20.83 26.66
N GLY A 749 -17.05 20.06 25.60
CA GLY A 749 -18.10 19.04 25.58
C GLY A 749 -17.71 17.71 26.23
N ARG A 750 -16.41 17.36 26.25
CA ARG A 750 -15.87 16.07 26.72
C ARG A 750 -16.64 14.86 26.15
N ASN A 751 -17.20 15.03 24.94
CA ASN A 751 -17.97 14.04 24.20
C ASN A 751 -17.58 14.16 22.72
N ASP A 752 -16.45 13.55 22.39
CA ASP A 752 -15.84 13.65 21.08
C ASP A 752 -16.72 13.08 19.98
N ALA A 753 -17.53 12.05 20.30
CA ALA A 753 -18.48 11.46 19.37
C ALA A 753 -19.56 12.48 18.95
N LEU A 754 -20.14 13.21 19.91
CA LEU A 754 -21.14 14.22 19.61
C LEU A 754 -20.55 15.39 18.81
N VAL A 755 -19.38 15.91 19.21
CA VAL A 755 -18.72 16.99 18.47
C VAL A 755 -18.32 16.52 17.07
N GLY A 756 -17.83 15.28 16.94
CA GLY A 756 -17.52 14.65 15.66
C GLY A 756 -18.74 14.56 14.74
N LEU A 757 -19.90 14.16 15.25
CA LEU A 757 -21.16 14.12 14.48
C LEU A 757 -21.62 15.52 14.07
N GLN A 758 -21.50 16.51 14.96
CA GLN A 758 -21.83 17.90 14.63
C GLN A 758 -20.91 18.46 13.53
N GLU A 759 -19.62 18.14 13.58
CA GLU A 759 -18.65 18.53 12.54
C GLU A 759 -18.86 17.76 11.23
N MET A 760 -19.27 16.50 11.30
CA MET A 760 -19.68 15.73 10.12
C MET A 760 -20.83 16.43 9.39
N LEU A 761 -21.79 17.02 10.12
CA LEU A 761 -22.87 17.81 9.51
C LEU A 761 -22.31 19.06 8.84
N VAL A 762 -21.43 19.82 9.51
CA VAL A 762 -20.77 20.99 8.91
C VAL A 762 -20.02 20.60 7.63
N TYR A 763 -19.30 19.49 7.61
CA TYR A 763 -18.57 19.02 6.42
C TYR A 763 -19.51 18.56 5.32
N GLY A 764 -20.63 17.92 5.66
CA GLY A 764 -21.71 17.62 4.72
C GLY A 764 -22.26 18.88 4.06
N LEU A 765 -22.50 19.94 4.84
CA LEU A 765 -22.95 21.24 4.33
C LEU A 765 -21.90 21.91 3.44
N LYS A 766 -20.60 21.78 3.74
CA LYS A 766 -19.53 22.27 2.85
C LYS A 766 -19.55 21.56 1.49
N GLY A 767 -19.75 20.25 1.47
CA GLY A 767 -19.91 19.48 0.23
C GLY A 767 -21.16 19.89 -0.56
N LEU A 768 -22.28 20.05 0.15
CA LEU A 768 -23.54 20.53 -0.42
C LEU A 768 -23.36 21.91 -1.07
N ALA A 769 -22.66 22.81 -0.39
CA ALA A 769 -22.35 24.15 -0.91
C ALA A 769 -21.49 24.09 -2.18
N ALA A 770 -20.46 23.23 -2.21
CA ALA A 770 -19.61 23.07 -3.39
C ALA A 770 -20.40 22.62 -4.63
N TYR A 771 -21.21 21.56 -4.53
CA TYR A 771 -21.98 21.08 -5.70
C TYR A 771 -23.02 22.10 -6.19
N THR A 772 -23.63 22.81 -5.26
CA THR A 772 -24.65 23.81 -5.58
C THR A 772 -24.01 25.06 -6.19
N ASP A 773 -22.84 25.48 -5.72
CA ASP A 773 -22.10 26.62 -6.27
C ASP A 773 -21.75 26.38 -7.74
N HIS A 774 -21.27 25.18 -8.09
CA HIS A 774 -21.03 24.86 -9.50
C HIS A 774 -22.28 24.91 -10.36
N SER A 775 -23.43 24.53 -9.83
CA SER A 775 -24.70 24.66 -10.56
C SER A 775 -25.10 26.13 -10.73
N LEU A 776 -24.87 26.96 -9.71
CA LEU A 776 -25.10 28.40 -9.73
C LEU A 776 -24.26 29.11 -10.81
N GLN A 777 -23.05 28.63 -11.11
CA GLN A 777 -22.23 29.16 -12.21
C GLN A 777 -22.90 28.98 -13.60
N PHE A 778 -23.85 28.06 -13.74
CA PHE A 778 -24.70 27.91 -14.95
C PHE A 778 -26.01 28.71 -14.85
N GLY A 779 -26.26 29.41 -13.74
CA GLY A 779 -27.53 30.06 -13.44
C GLY A 779 -28.61 29.11 -12.94
N ASN A 780 -28.26 27.86 -12.60
CA ASN A 780 -29.20 26.87 -12.10
C ASN A 780 -29.17 26.84 -10.57
N GLU A 781 -30.33 27.04 -9.93
CA GLU A 781 -30.45 27.03 -8.48
C GLU A 781 -31.74 26.34 -8.03
N LYS A 782 -31.72 25.79 -6.81
CA LYS A 782 -32.86 25.16 -6.15
C LYS A 782 -32.98 25.71 -4.73
N PRO A 783 -33.96 26.61 -4.45
CA PRO A 783 -34.07 27.31 -3.16
C PRO A 783 -34.10 26.40 -1.94
N GLU A 784 -34.67 25.20 -2.06
CA GLU A 784 -34.74 24.22 -0.98
C GLU A 784 -33.36 23.82 -0.41
N ILE A 785 -32.30 23.91 -1.22
CA ILE A 785 -30.93 23.62 -0.78
C ILE A 785 -30.45 24.72 0.18
N TYR A 786 -30.65 25.99 -0.17
CA TYR A 786 -30.30 27.13 0.68
C TYR A 786 -31.11 27.10 1.98
N HIS A 787 -32.41 26.81 1.87
CA HIS A 787 -33.30 26.69 3.02
C HIS A 787 -32.77 25.66 4.02
N PHE A 788 -32.33 24.50 3.52
CA PHE A 788 -31.76 23.45 4.34
C PHE A 788 -30.40 23.82 4.94
N ILE A 789 -29.50 24.47 4.20
CA ILE A 789 -28.21 24.93 4.74
C ILE A 789 -28.45 25.85 5.94
N HIS A 790 -29.39 26.79 5.80
CA HIS A 790 -29.73 27.71 6.88
C HIS A 790 -30.40 27.00 8.07
N GLU A 791 -31.31 26.06 7.81
CA GLU A 791 -31.93 25.22 8.84
C GLU A 791 -30.89 24.39 9.62
N ALA A 792 -29.98 23.70 8.92
CA ALA A 792 -28.98 22.85 9.54
C ALA A 792 -27.98 23.65 10.39
N PHE A 793 -27.60 24.85 9.94
CA PHE A 793 -26.79 25.76 10.74
C PHE A 793 -27.54 26.35 11.94
N ALA A 794 -28.82 26.70 11.79
CA ALA A 794 -29.67 27.11 12.91
C ALA A 794 -29.81 25.96 13.94
N PHE A 795 -29.97 24.73 13.47
CA PHE A 795 -30.03 23.52 14.28
C PHE A 795 -28.77 23.34 15.13
N LEU A 796 -27.57 23.57 14.58
CA LEU A 796 -26.30 23.45 15.32
C LEU A 796 -26.18 24.41 16.52
N TRP A 797 -27.04 25.44 16.62
CA TRP A 797 -27.18 26.33 17.78
C TRP A 797 -28.40 26.03 18.66
N SER A 798 -29.22 25.07 18.27
CA SER A 798 -30.39 24.65 19.05
C SER A 798 -29.99 23.71 20.19
N PRO A 799 -30.80 23.60 21.25
CA PRO A 799 -30.60 22.58 22.30
C PRO A 799 -30.57 21.14 21.76
N ASP A 800 -31.24 20.88 20.63
CA ASP A 800 -31.29 19.55 20.02
C ASP A 800 -29.96 19.12 19.41
N ALA A 801 -29.08 20.04 19.03
CA ALA A 801 -27.73 19.69 18.61
C ALA A 801 -26.91 19.02 19.72
N GLY A 802 -27.33 19.15 20.99
CA GLY A 802 -26.74 18.44 22.12
C GLY A 802 -27.10 16.94 22.20
N LYS A 803 -27.97 16.44 21.31
CA LYS A 803 -28.52 15.07 21.35
C LYS A 803 -28.08 14.28 20.11
N ILE A 804 -27.39 13.16 20.32
CA ILE A 804 -26.80 12.34 19.24
C ILE A 804 -27.84 11.91 18.20
N ASP A 805 -29.01 11.41 18.64
CA ASP A 805 -30.10 10.96 17.76
C ASP A 805 -30.59 12.08 16.84
N LYS A 806 -30.68 13.31 17.35
CA LYS A 806 -31.09 14.48 16.57
C LYS A 806 -30.03 14.94 15.57
N VAL A 807 -28.75 14.86 15.95
CA VAL A 807 -27.66 15.16 14.99
C VAL A 807 -27.63 14.12 13.87
N VAL A 808 -27.85 12.84 14.18
CA VAL A 808 -27.95 11.77 13.17
C VAL A 808 -29.16 11.98 12.25
N GLU A 809 -30.31 12.36 12.80
CA GLU A 809 -31.50 12.71 12.01
C GLU A 809 -31.21 13.84 11.00
N MET A 810 -30.53 14.90 11.46
CA MET A 810 -30.14 16.02 10.60
C MET A 810 -29.08 15.62 9.56
N LEU A 811 -28.14 14.73 9.90
CA LEU A 811 -27.17 14.16 8.96
C LEU A 811 -27.85 13.36 7.84
N MET A 812 -28.85 12.53 8.18
CA MET A 812 -29.60 11.78 7.17
C MET A 812 -30.37 12.71 6.23
N ARG A 813 -30.96 13.79 6.75
CA ARG A 813 -31.57 14.84 5.93
C ARG A 813 -30.55 15.56 5.06
N CYS A 814 -29.35 15.85 5.57
CA CYS A 814 -28.26 16.42 4.77
C CYS A 814 -27.89 15.52 3.60
N GLY A 815 -27.81 14.20 3.82
CA GLY A 815 -27.60 13.22 2.74
C GLY A 815 -28.71 13.25 1.69
N GLN A 816 -29.98 13.36 2.12
CA GLN A 816 -31.13 13.46 1.22
C GLN A 816 -31.06 14.73 0.35
N VAL A 817 -30.81 15.90 0.94
CA VAL A 817 -30.70 17.18 0.20
C VAL A 817 -29.47 17.18 -0.71
N ASN A 818 -28.38 16.49 -0.33
CA ASN A 818 -27.22 16.31 -1.18
C ASN A 818 -27.55 15.56 -2.49
N LEU A 819 -28.51 14.62 -2.49
CA LEU A 819 -28.98 14.02 -3.74
C LEU A 819 -29.67 15.05 -4.65
N THR A 820 -30.42 16.00 -4.08
CA THR A 820 -31.02 17.10 -4.84
C THR A 820 -29.95 18.00 -5.46
N ALA A 821 -28.90 18.35 -4.70
CA ALA A 821 -27.78 19.13 -5.22
C ALA A 821 -27.00 18.39 -6.32
N LEU A 822 -26.75 17.08 -6.16
CA LEU A 822 -26.10 16.25 -7.17
C LEU A 822 -26.96 16.13 -8.44
N ALA A 823 -28.29 16.01 -8.32
CA ALA A 823 -29.19 16.01 -9.46
C ALA A 823 -29.15 17.35 -10.21
N LEU A 824 -29.18 18.48 -9.48
CA LEU A 824 -29.03 19.81 -10.06
C LEU A 824 -27.67 19.99 -10.76
N LEU A 825 -26.59 19.49 -10.17
CA LEU A 825 -25.26 19.53 -10.76
C LEU A 825 -25.18 18.65 -12.01
N HIS A 826 -25.81 17.47 -12.00
CA HIS A 826 -25.91 16.62 -13.17
C HIS A 826 -26.69 17.30 -14.30
N GLU A 827 -27.85 17.90 -14.01
CA GLU A 827 -28.64 18.70 -14.96
C GLU A 827 -27.77 19.83 -15.56
N SER A 828 -27.04 20.55 -14.71
CA SER A 828 -26.15 21.65 -15.11
C SER A 828 -25.01 21.17 -16.01
N ASN A 829 -24.31 20.10 -15.63
CA ASN A 829 -23.19 19.56 -16.41
C ASN A 829 -23.67 18.91 -17.73
N CYS A 830 -24.89 18.39 -17.78
CA CYS A 830 -25.49 17.84 -19.00
C CYS A 830 -25.74 18.89 -20.09
N THR A 831 -25.58 20.19 -19.80
CA THR A 831 -25.47 21.24 -20.83
C THR A 831 -24.33 20.97 -21.81
N TYR A 832 -23.28 20.26 -21.39
CA TYR A 832 -22.18 19.77 -22.24
C TYR A 832 -22.46 18.43 -22.93
N GLY A 833 -23.71 17.96 -22.88
CA GLY A 833 -24.15 16.67 -23.38
C GLY A 833 -24.13 15.57 -22.32
N ALA A 834 -24.90 14.51 -22.56
CA ALA A 834 -24.93 13.36 -21.67
C ALA A 834 -23.53 12.73 -21.54
N GLN A 835 -23.12 12.46 -20.30
CA GLN A 835 -21.83 11.85 -20.02
C GLN A 835 -21.73 10.49 -20.72
N SER A 836 -20.62 10.25 -21.41
CA SER A 836 -20.32 9.01 -22.10
C SER A 836 -18.84 8.65 -21.92
N PRO A 837 -18.44 7.37 -21.99
CA PRO A 837 -17.02 7.02 -21.97
C PRO A 837 -16.23 7.81 -23.01
N GLY A 838 -15.19 8.52 -22.56
CA GLY A 838 -14.27 9.29 -23.38
C GLY A 838 -12.84 8.76 -23.25
N ILE A 839 -12.05 8.87 -24.31
CA ILE A 839 -10.64 8.51 -24.29
C ILE A 839 -9.84 9.75 -23.87
N ALA A 840 -9.20 9.69 -22.70
CA ALA A 840 -8.27 10.70 -22.24
C ALA A 840 -6.84 10.22 -22.48
N THR A 841 -6.10 10.85 -23.40
CA THR A 841 -4.69 10.52 -23.66
C THR A 841 -3.79 11.07 -22.56
N SER A 842 -2.87 10.26 -22.03
CA SER A 842 -1.83 10.69 -21.09
C SER A 842 -0.52 11.09 -21.76
N LEU A 843 -0.44 11.03 -23.10
CA LEU A 843 0.78 11.38 -23.83
C LEU A 843 0.95 12.92 -23.88
N PRO A 844 2.11 13.44 -23.43
CA PRO A 844 2.41 14.86 -23.53
C PRO A 844 2.52 15.28 -25.00
N ARG A 845 2.02 16.48 -25.31
CA ARG A 845 2.12 17.12 -26.62
C ARG A 845 3.00 18.37 -26.55
N PRO A 846 3.96 18.53 -27.47
CA PRO A 846 4.74 19.77 -27.59
C PRO A 846 3.84 20.99 -27.83
N GLY A 847 4.20 22.14 -27.24
CA GLY A 847 3.52 23.42 -27.47
C GLY A 847 3.28 24.21 -26.18
N LYS A 848 2.65 25.39 -26.31
CA LYS A 848 2.21 26.19 -25.16
C LYS A 848 1.10 25.44 -24.42
N CYS A 849 1.06 25.56 -23.10
CA CYS A 849 0.07 24.85 -22.29
C CYS A 849 -0.45 25.66 -21.10
N ILE A 850 -1.65 25.28 -20.66
CA ILE A 850 -2.24 25.67 -19.38
C ILE A 850 -2.53 24.37 -18.62
N LEU A 851 -2.15 24.33 -17.34
CA LEU A 851 -2.53 23.24 -16.45
C LEU A 851 -3.72 23.68 -15.59
N VAL A 852 -4.77 22.87 -15.57
CA VAL A 852 -6.00 23.14 -14.81
C VAL A 852 -6.23 22.01 -13.82
N SER A 853 -6.48 22.36 -12.57
CA SER A 853 -6.86 21.46 -11.48
C SER A 853 -8.13 21.97 -10.81
N GLY A 854 -8.82 21.11 -10.05
CA GLY A 854 -10.08 21.42 -9.39
C GLY A 854 -11.21 20.55 -9.94
N HIS A 855 -12.44 21.07 -9.95
CA HIS A 855 -13.63 20.30 -10.32
C HIS A 855 -14.67 21.12 -11.10
N ASP A 856 -14.37 22.38 -11.44
CA ASP A 856 -15.31 23.27 -12.12
C ASP A 856 -15.27 23.10 -13.65
N LEU A 857 -16.31 22.45 -14.20
CA LEU A 857 -16.44 22.22 -15.64
C LEU A 857 -16.80 23.49 -16.42
N LYS A 858 -17.46 24.47 -15.80
CA LYS A 858 -17.81 25.74 -16.44
C LYS A 858 -16.58 26.60 -16.66
N MET A 859 -15.74 26.72 -15.63
CA MET A 859 -14.48 27.44 -15.73
C MET A 859 -13.53 26.76 -16.73
N LEU A 860 -13.48 25.42 -16.75
CA LEU A 860 -12.72 24.69 -17.77
C LEU A 860 -13.24 25.00 -19.18
N HIS A 861 -14.56 24.99 -19.39
CA HIS A 861 -15.15 25.37 -20.67
C HIS A 861 -14.76 26.79 -21.09
N ASP A 862 -14.83 27.76 -20.18
CA ASP A 862 -14.45 29.15 -20.44
C ASP A 862 -12.97 29.28 -20.83
N VAL A 863 -12.08 28.51 -20.20
CA VAL A 863 -10.66 28.43 -20.58
C VAL A 863 -10.49 27.83 -21.98
N LEU A 864 -11.24 26.78 -22.32
CA LEU A 864 -11.18 26.16 -23.65
C LEU A 864 -11.66 27.12 -24.74
N GLU A 865 -12.76 27.85 -24.50
CA GLU A 865 -13.27 28.87 -25.42
C GLU A 865 -12.29 30.04 -25.57
N ALA A 866 -11.70 30.51 -24.48
CA ALA A 866 -10.65 31.52 -24.52
C ALA A 866 -9.43 31.08 -25.34
N CYS A 867 -9.01 29.81 -25.20
CA CYS A 867 -7.92 29.24 -26.00
C CYS A 867 -8.28 29.13 -27.49
N ALA A 868 -9.53 28.77 -27.80
CA ALA A 868 -10.02 28.72 -29.17
C ALA A 868 -10.05 30.11 -29.82
N ALA A 869 -10.55 31.12 -29.11
CA ALA A 869 -10.54 32.51 -29.56
C ALA A 869 -9.12 33.04 -29.74
N TYR A 870 -8.22 32.78 -28.79
CA TYR A 870 -6.82 33.18 -28.87
C TYR A 870 -6.11 32.56 -30.08
N LYS A 871 -6.39 31.28 -30.38
CA LYS A 871 -5.87 30.62 -31.58
C LYS A 871 -6.40 31.25 -32.87
N ALA A 872 -7.67 31.63 -32.92
CA ALA A 872 -8.26 32.27 -34.09
C ALA A 872 -7.65 33.66 -34.36
N GLU A 873 -7.37 34.43 -33.31
CA GLU A 873 -6.82 35.78 -33.41
C GLU A 873 -5.29 35.80 -33.63
N HIS A 874 -4.56 34.93 -32.94
CA HIS A 874 -3.08 34.98 -32.88
C HIS A 874 -2.37 33.80 -33.54
N GLY A 875 -3.11 32.78 -34.01
CA GLY A 875 -2.54 31.57 -34.62
C GLY A 875 -1.85 30.62 -33.63
N VAL A 876 -1.91 30.89 -32.32
CA VAL A 876 -1.22 30.10 -31.29
C VAL A 876 -2.16 29.06 -30.69
N HIS A 877 -1.77 27.78 -30.75
CA HIS A 877 -2.49 26.71 -30.07
C HIS A 877 -1.97 26.50 -28.65
N ILE A 878 -2.88 26.43 -27.68
CA ILE A 878 -2.60 26.21 -26.26
C ILE A 878 -3.22 24.89 -25.83
N ASN A 879 -2.40 23.96 -25.33
CA ASN A 879 -2.85 22.69 -24.76
C ASN A 879 -3.35 22.90 -23.33
N VAL A 880 -4.63 22.65 -23.05
CA VAL A 880 -5.23 22.75 -21.72
C VAL A 880 -5.24 21.37 -21.09
N TYR A 881 -4.32 21.11 -20.17
CA TYR A 881 -4.20 19.85 -19.47
C TYR A 881 -5.07 19.83 -18.21
N THR A 882 -5.94 18.83 -18.07
CA THR A 882 -6.68 18.56 -16.84
C THR A 882 -5.87 17.65 -15.91
N HIS A 883 -5.88 17.95 -14.62
CA HIS A 883 -5.30 17.14 -13.55
C HIS A 883 -6.39 16.48 -12.69
N GLY A 884 -6.08 15.31 -12.11
CA GLY A 884 -6.81 14.67 -11.02
C GLY A 884 -8.34 14.68 -11.17
N GLU A 885 -8.99 15.55 -10.39
CA GLU A 885 -10.45 15.68 -10.23
C GLU A 885 -11.20 16.18 -11.50
N LEU A 886 -10.52 16.74 -12.51
CA LEU A 886 -11.13 17.14 -13.79
C LEU A 886 -11.10 16.06 -14.88
N LEU A 887 -10.60 14.86 -14.59
CA LEU A 887 -10.69 13.73 -15.53
C LEU A 887 -12.13 13.47 -16.06
N PRO A 888 -13.21 13.62 -15.26
CA PRO A 888 -14.58 13.48 -15.76
C PRO A 888 -14.96 14.43 -16.90
N ALA A 889 -14.25 15.55 -17.09
CA ALA A 889 -14.50 16.49 -18.18
C ALA A 889 -14.42 15.81 -19.56
N HIS A 890 -13.54 14.81 -19.71
CA HIS A 890 -13.36 14.03 -20.94
C HIS A 890 -14.57 13.15 -21.27
N GLY A 891 -15.47 12.93 -20.30
CA GLY A 891 -16.72 12.21 -20.50
C GLY A 891 -17.84 13.07 -21.11
N TYR A 892 -17.70 14.39 -21.15
CA TYR A 892 -18.72 15.30 -21.68
C TYR A 892 -18.48 15.63 -23.16
N PRO A 893 -19.43 15.32 -24.08
CA PRO A 893 -19.24 15.47 -25.51
C PRO A 893 -18.82 16.87 -25.98
N ALA A 894 -19.38 17.94 -25.41
CA ALA A 894 -19.04 19.30 -25.81
C ALA A 894 -17.63 19.70 -25.35
N LEU A 895 -17.20 19.30 -24.16
CA LEU A 895 -15.86 19.58 -23.64
C LEU A 895 -14.79 18.82 -24.42
N ARG A 896 -14.99 17.51 -24.63
CA ARG A 896 -14.05 16.66 -25.38
C ARG A 896 -13.94 17.02 -26.87
N ALA A 897 -14.93 17.73 -27.42
CA ALA A 897 -14.88 18.19 -28.79
C ALA A 897 -13.84 19.31 -28.99
N SER A 898 -13.44 20.00 -27.91
CA SER A 898 -12.41 21.02 -28.00
C SER A 898 -11.05 20.39 -28.32
N PRO A 899 -10.35 20.84 -29.39
CA PRO A 899 -9.02 20.34 -29.73
C PRO A 899 -7.95 20.81 -28.74
N HIS A 900 -8.30 21.68 -27.79
CA HIS A 900 -7.40 22.21 -26.78
C HIS A 900 -7.39 21.35 -25.51
N LEU A 901 -8.36 20.45 -25.29
CA LEU A 901 -8.47 19.68 -24.05
C LEU A 901 -7.56 18.43 -24.07
N PHE A 902 -6.70 18.30 -23.05
CA PHE A 902 -5.78 17.19 -22.85
C PHE A 902 -5.82 16.70 -21.39
N ASN A 903 -5.33 15.49 -21.15
CA ASN A 903 -5.25 14.93 -19.80
C ASN A 903 -3.79 14.78 -19.36
N LEU A 904 -3.48 15.21 -18.15
CA LEU A 904 -2.21 14.92 -17.48
C LEU A 904 -2.50 13.83 -16.44
N MET A 905 -2.06 12.59 -16.68
CA MET A 905 -2.26 11.50 -15.71
C MET A 905 -1.34 11.69 -14.51
N ALA A 906 -1.69 12.62 -13.61
CA ALA A 906 -1.23 12.60 -12.23
C ALA A 906 -2.46 12.40 -11.34
N ILE A 907 -2.49 11.30 -10.59
CA ILE A 907 -3.43 11.07 -9.51
C ILE A 907 -2.59 11.11 -8.23
N GLY A 908 -2.30 12.31 -7.71
CA GLY A 908 -1.47 12.45 -6.50
C GLY A 908 -0.77 13.79 -6.34
N ALA A 909 -0.06 13.94 -5.20
CA ALA A 909 0.62 15.17 -4.77
C ALA A 909 1.84 15.59 -5.61
N ASP A 910 2.22 14.84 -6.65
CA ASP A 910 3.43 15.07 -7.45
C ASP A 910 3.20 15.92 -8.71
N VAL A 911 2.27 16.87 -8.64
CA VAL A 911 2.01 17.85 -9.71
C VAL A 911 3.30 18.60 -10.11
N GLN A 912 4.22 18.85 -9.16
CA GLN A 912 5.47 19.56 -9.43
C GLN A 912 6.47 18.74 -10.26
N GLN A 913 6.54 17.42 -10.08
CA GLN A 913 7.50 16.57 -10.80
C GLN A 913 7.07 16.35 -12.25
N ASP A 914 5.77 16.16 -12.51
CA ASP A 914 5.24 16.05 -13.87
C ASP A 914 5.32 17.38 -14.63
N ILE A 915 5.17 18.52 -13.94
CA ILE A 915 5.44 19.85 -14.49
C ILE A 915 6.93 20.01 -14.82
N ALA A 916 7.84 19.57 -13.94
CA ALA A 916 9.29 19.64 -14.19
C ALA A 916 9.67 18.83 -15.44
N ASN A 917 9.14 17.61 -15.58
CA ASN A 917 9.35 16.76 -16.77
C ASN A 917 8.79 17.36 -18.07
N MET A 918 7.78 18.24 -17.99
CA MET A 918 7.21 18.94 -19.16
C MET A 918 7.97 20.21 -19.54
N LEU A 919 8.67 20.85 -18.59
CA LEU A 919 9.34 22.15 -18.77
C LEU A 919 10.82 22.06 -19.15
N ASP A 920 11.40 20.86 -19.23
CA ASP A 920 12.79 20.59 -19.65
C ASP A 920 13.14 21.01 -21.11
N GLY A 921 12.29 21.81 -21.75
CA GLY A 921 12.49 22.38 -23.08
C GLY A 921 12.77 23.89 -23.15
N ASP A 922 12.42 24.70 -22.14
CA ASP A 922 12.81 26.11 -22.04
C ASP A 922 12.25 26.75 -20.74
N LYS A 923 13.10 27.51 -20.03
CA LYS A 923 12.73 28.23 -18.78
C LYS A 923 11.50 29.13 -18.98
N PRO A 924 10.52 29.14 -18.07
CA PRO A 924 9.45 30.14 -18.11
C PRO A 924 10.01 31.53 -17.74
N THR A 925 9.81 32.51 -18.61
CA THR A 925 9.74 33.92 -18.23
C THR A 925 8.39 34.15 -17.52
N ALA A 926 8.44 34.72 -16.32
CA ALA A 926 7.27 35.05 -15.51
C ALA A 926 6.27 35.98 -16.24
N PRO A 927 4.95 35.85 -16.00
CA PRO A 927 4.02 36.98 -16.13
C PRO A 927 4.16 37.96 -14.97
#